data_AF-A0A9W3ZXM0-F1
#
_entry.id   AF-A0A9W3ZXM0-F1
#
_cell.length_a   1.000
_cell.length_b   1.000
_cell.length_c   1.000
_cell.angle_alpha   90.00
_cell.angle_beta   90.00
_cell.angle_gamma   90.00
#
_symmetry.space_group_name_H-M   'P 1'
#
loop_
_entity.id
_entity.type
_entity.pdbx_description
1 polymer ?
#
loop_
_entity_poly.entity_id
_entity_poly.type
_entity_poly.pdbx_seq_one_letter_code
_entity_poly.pdbx_strand_id
1 'polypeptide(L)'
;MDHSVKLTREQLLNTLYGTSYNMDGSVVKDTETIRNYTIEVIDKKVHLKTFNIPVQILVENEWCDIESVVSDEDLSLIYSTFQEVHLDSEIILDTDDPTGISVRSRERVRDLSNLISEAGIDLPREFTWVDGASETSGVIILPQDDYDKVFIATDPDEDGNPLIVFIEQKTEKNQERPYFVKEKGKTYIYVDHFSGGGGTQSSPYIVEDEKDLNNVRSNLGAYYTQTKDIIMTSYQTGSGFAPITSFKGYYDGAGYDIKDLYINRSQSNVGLFGEQTGGTIKRVRLVNVNIVANGSMVGALVGKSDGDVEDCAVISGTVKNEGSSAGHTGGLVGYQNAGSIFRSYSHADVMSSGNNCGGFVGTVNGGSVSQCFSTGSVTDLTVAKNASSHGGFVGSGSSIYTCYYNLTKQGGVAKGRGNALNEADMKKASSYSFDYQNFWYIGDYKVNKGYPENRKFIKYRKGKGTSNDPFLIYNQFDLEQVRHFADKHFRMENDIILNYPKSGSGWLPIGMGMSNYNNGWWANVFEGTFDGNNKAIGNLYIYRRSASNVGLFYELSSYAIIKNLIIIDVDMEVGNESGIVVGKMSSYSKLLNVSVKMFNAFNYKVFAKGGNGNGSGGMVGTMNDGTTIENCLFDAPMQQQSGYFGGIVGTTNRTALISKCTVSGIFDQVSGYMGGIVGNIPYIPYYSKSSQSIKIQDCVVHANMANASNSSGIIGGIHCRKEQYYNSNTTGQSGVWGVTISRVIITGYARASTLSYWTWDHTYGETPSSGYFIGEWILDNSFYDRNKTSAGSYNTLEAKYTPEIRHSSTYGAYDFVNIWAFDEKNREGDPVLIKHIPPKLPILGFRNEIGLYYTDEAGNILRYLEYGTLVAGSTSEAYPVWVQNNADFPVKDMKVWVDPPTIKPGITVQLSLSNNPFVPIDEIPFPGTIPIGDARQFYIRFLSEVTVTEGGTFDMKAKASPA
;
A
#
# COMPACT_ATOMS: atom_id res chain seq x y z
N MET A 1 6.45 -44.09 -9.27
CA MET A 1 6.51 -45.44 -8.65
C MET A 1 7.52 -45.39 -7.49
N ASP A 2 7.68 -46.45 -6.69
CA ASP A 2 8.79 -46.49 -5.73
C ASP A 2 10.09 -46.71 -6.52
N HIS A 3 10.78 -45.63 -6.91
CA HIS A 3 12.01 -45.67 -7.74
C HIS A 3 13.23 -46.13 -6.93
N SER A 4 13.04 -47.03 -5.96
CA SER A 4 14.11 -47.60 -5.13
C SER A 4 14.98 -48.64 -5.86
N VAL A 5 14.63 -48.99 -7.11
CA VAL A 5 15.37 -49.94 -7.96
C VAL A 5 16.21 -49.18 -8.98
N LYS A 6 17.54 -49.20 -8.83
CA LYS A 6 18.49 -48.63 -9.79
C LYS A 6 18.56 -49.48 -11.07
N LEU A 7 18.69 -48.86 -12.23
CA LEU A 7 18.94 -49.51 -13.52
C LEU A 7 20.23 -50.32 -13.43
N THR A 8 20.20 -51.55 -13.95
CA THR A 8 21.42 -52.33 -14.16
C THR A 8 22.29 -51.68 -15.24
N ARG A 9 23.60 -51.88 -15.20
CA ARG A 9 24.54 -51.33 -16.20
C ARG A 9 24.18 -51.74 -17.64
N GLU A 10 23.64 -52.94 -17.84
CA GLU A 10 23.15 -53.40 -19.15
C GLU A 10 21.90 -52.63 -19.62
N GLN A 11 20.94 -52.39 -18.73
CA GLN A 11 19.76 -51.57 -19.03
C GLN A 11 20.14 -50.12 -19.32
N LEU A 12 21.05 -49.54 -18.54
CA LEU A 12 21.57 -48.20 -18.75
C LEU A 12 22.28 -48.07 -20.11
N LEU A 13 23.13 -49.04 -20.47
CA LEU A 13 23.81 -49.07 -21.77
C LEU A 13 22.82 -49.25 -22.93
N ASN A 14 21.78 -50.07 -22.76
CA ASN A 14 20.73 -50.22 -23.77
C ASN A 14 19.90 -48.94 -23.94
N THR A 15 19.65 -48.18 -22.88
CA THR A 15 18.97 -46.88 -22.96
C THR A 15 19.86 -45.79 -23.55
N LEU A 16 21.18 -45.82 -23.27
CA LEU A 16 22.19 -44.87 -23.80
C LEU A 16 22.51 -45.09 -25.28
N TYR A 17 22.63 -46.36 -25.70
CA TYR A 17 23.17 -46.74 -27.02
C TYR A 17 22.17 -47.52 -27.89
N GLY A 18 20.95 -47.74 -27.42
CA GLY A 18 19.91 -48.44 -28.15
C GLY A 18 19.38 -47.61 -29.31
N THR A 19 19.76 -47.98 -30.54
CA THR A 19 19.08 -47.51 -31.75
C THR A 19 17.73 -48.21 -31.91
N SER A 20 16.66 -47.44 -31.94
CA SER A 20 15.32 -47.87 -32.34
C SER A 20 15.26 -48.01 -33.88
N TYR A 21 14.85 -49.16 -34.41
CA TYR A 21 14.67 -49.38 -35.86
C TYR A 21 13.19 -49.61 -36.18
N ASN A 22 12.71 -49.05 -37.28
CA ASN A 22 11.47 -49.47 -37.92
C ASN A 22 11.61 -50.92 -38.43
N MET A 23 10.50 -51.62 -38.67
CA MET A 23 10.50 -53.00 -39.19
C MET A 23 11.17 -53.16 -40.57
N ASP A 24 11.45 -52.06 -41.28
CA ASP A 24 12.17 -52.03 -42.56
C ASP A 24 13.69 -51.78 -42.42
N GLY A 25 14.19 -51.65 -41.18
CA GLY A 25 15.60 -51.39 -40.89
C GLY A 25 16.00 -49.91 -40.95
N SER A 26 15.07 -48.97 -41.18
CA SER A 26 15.35 -47.54 -41.02
C SER A 26 15.41 -47.16 -39.54
N VAL A 27 16.32 -46.27 -39.16
CA VAL A 27 16.41 -45.74 -37.78
C VAL A 27 15.16 -44.90 -37.50
N VAL A 28 14.46 -45.19 -36.41
CA VAL A 28 13.38 -44.32 -35.90
C VAL A 28 14.03 -42.99 -35.51
N LYS A 29 13.48 -41.89 -36.01
CA LYS A 29 13.79 -40.49 -35.62
C LYS A 29 14.17 -40.43 -34.13
N ASP A 30 15.35 -39.86 -33.83
CA ASP A 30 15.91 -39.61 -32.50
C ASP A 30 14.87 -39.68 -31.36
N THR A 31 14.62 -40.87 -30.83
CA THR A 31 13.86 -40.99 -29.59
C THR A 31 14.80 -40.57 -28.50
N GLU A 32 14.69 -39.32 -28.06
CA GLU A 32 15.46 -38.81 -26.93
C GLU A 32 15.17 -39.68 -25.70
N THR A 33 16.12 -40.54 -25.33
CA THR A 33 16.03 -41.41 -24.15
C THR A 33 16.68 -40.79 -22.93
N ILE A 34 17.50 -39.75 -23.14
CA ILE A 34 18.20 -38.99 -22.10
C ILE A 34 18.17 -37.54 -22.51
N ARG A 35 17.87 -36.67 -21.55
CA ARG A 35 17.83 -35.23 -21.76
C ARG A 35 18.61 -34.49 -20.70
N ASN A 36 19.19 -33.38 -21.13
CA ASN A 36 19.94 -32.45 -20.30
C ASN A 36 19.05 -31.26 -19.85
N TYR A 37 17.74 -31.47 -19.76
CA TYR A 37 16.82 -30.45 -19.33
C TYR A 37 15.64 -31.03 -18.53
N THR A 38 15.03 -30.19 -17.69
CA THR A 38 13.76 -30.52 -17.03
C THR A 38 12.64 -29.66 -17.57
N ILE A 39 11.41 -30.20 -17.55
CA ILE A 39 10.19 -29.48 -17.90
C ILE A 39 9.30 -29.46 -16.66
N GLU A 40 8.92 -28.27 -16.20
CA GLU A 40 8.00 -28.08 -15.09
C GLU A 40 6.91 -27.09 -15.51
N VAL A 41 5.65 -27.36 -15.15
CA VAL A 41 4.59 -26.36 -15.28
C VAL A 41 4.43 -25.67 -13.93
N ILE A 42 4.91 -24.43 -13.85
CA ILE A 42 4.82 -23.59 -12.66
C ILE A 42 3.93 -22.40 -13.02
N ASP A 43 2.88 -22.15 -12.23
CA ASP A 43 1.98 -21.01 -12.43
C ASP A 43 1.40 -20.87 -13.86
N LYS A 44 1.08 -22.00 -14.52
CA LYS A 44 0.60 -22.07 -15.92
C LYS A 44 1.62 -21.60 -16.97
N LYS A 45 2.91 -21.67 -16.63
CA LYS A 45 4.01 -21.49 -17.57
C LYS A 45 4.85 -22.75 -17.63
N VAL A 46 5.35 -23.06 -18.80
CA VAL A 46 6.34 -24.10 -19.01
C VAL A 46 7.72 -23.52 -18.70
N HIS A 47 8.33 -24.02 -17.64
CA HIS A 47 9.72 -23.76 -17.26
C HIS A 47 10.59 -24.90 -17.81
N LEU A 48 11.48 -24.55 -18.74
CA LEU A 48 12.50 -25.45 -19.26
C LEU A 48 13.83 -25.06 -18.64
N LYS A 49 14.39 -25.92 -17.79
CA LYS A 49 15.71 -25.69 -17.19
C LYS A 49 16.72 -26.56 -17.92
N THR A 50 17.69 -25.96 -18.58
CA THR A 50 18.72 -26.68 -19.33
C THR A 50 20.01 -26.76 -18.53
N PHE A 51 20.73 -27.87 -18.69
CA PHE A 51 21.94 -28.20 -17.98
C PHE A 51 23.01 -28.67 -18.96
N ASN A 52 24.26 -28.48 -18.60
CA ASN A 52 25.40 -28.97 -19.38
C ASN A 52 25.67 -30.49 -19.20
N ILE A 53 24.84 -31.17 -18.41
CA ILE A 53 24.89 -32.62 -18.17
C ILE A 53 23.51 -33.27 -18.35
N PRO A 54 23.47 -34.58 -18.65
CA PRO A 54 22.23 -35.35 -18.55
C PRO A 54 21.60 -35.27 -17.16
N VAL A 55 20.34 -34.87 -17.05
CA VAL A 55 19.61 -34.78 -15.76
C VAL A 55 18.40 -35.69 -15.69
N GLN A 56 17.82 -36.07 -16.84
CA GLN A 56 16.68 -36.98 -16.89
C GLN A 56 16.89 -38.09 -17.91
N ILE A 57 16.36 -39.26 -17.60
CA ILE A 57 16.42 -40.48 -18.43
C ILE A 57 15.01 -41.07 -18.53
N LEU A 58 14.65 -41.54 -19.72
CA LEU A 58 13.37 -42.15 -20.01
C LEU A 58 13.40 -43.62 -19.58
N VAL A 59 12.55 -43.98 -18.62
CA VAL A 59 12.41 -45.35 -18.10
C VAL A 59 10.94 -45.74 -18.22
N GLU A 60 10.65 -46.81 -18.95
CA GLU A 60 9.27 -47.33 -19.14
C GLU A 60 8.24 -46.26 -19.61
N ASN A 61 8.68 -45.32 -20.46
CA ASN A 61 7.92 -44.17 -20.98
C ASN A 61 7.63 -43.05 -19.97
N GLU A 62 8.28 -43.05 -18.79
CA GLU A 62 8.26 -41.93 -17.85
C GLU A 62 9.65 -41.29 -17.75
N TRP A 63 9.71 -39.95 -17.68
CA TRP A 63 10.96 -39.24 -17.45
C TRP A 63 11.30 -39.26 -15.95
N CYS A 64 12.46 -39.83 -15.60
CA CYS A 64 12.95 -39.90 -14.23
C CYS A 64 14.23 -39.08 -14.07
N ASP A 65 14.44 -38.51 -12.88
CA ASP A 65 15.71 -37.86 -12.54
C ASP A 65 16.82 -38.91 -12.54
N ILE A 66 17.89 -38.67 -13.30
CA ILE A 66 18.91 -39.68 -13.57
C ILE A 66 19.59 -40.17 -12.29
N GLU A 67 19.76 -39.30 -11.30
CA GLU A 67 20.34 -39.62 -9.99
C GLU A 67 19.47 -40.58 -9.17
N SER A 68 18.15 -40.59 -9.42
CA SER A 68 17.22 -41.47 -8.73
C SER A 68 17.22 -42.90 -9.26
N VAL A 69 17.66 -43.10 -10.52
CA VAL A 69 17.56 -44.39 -11.22
C VAL A 69 18.91 -44.96 -11.68
N VAL A 70 20.03 -44.25 -11.52
CA VAL A 70 21.38 -44.72 -11.91
C VAL A 70 22.28 -44.92 -10.68
N SER A 71 23.15 -45.93 -10.72
CA SER A 71 24.12 -46.21 -9.64
C SER A 71 25.14 -45.08 -9.50
N ASP A 72 25.65 -44.81 -8.30
CA ASP A 72 26.57 -43.68 -8.07
C ASP A 72 27.89 -43.88 -8.85
N GLU A 73 28.29 -45.13 -9.06
CA GLU A 73 29.47 -45.52 -9.84
C GLU A 73 29.27 -45.25 -11.35
N ASP A 74 28.13 -45.66 -11.92
CA ASP A 74 27.82 -45.43 -13.33
C ASP A 74 27.49 -43.95 -13.60
N LEU A 75 26.85 -43.27 -12.65
CA LEU A 75 26.58 -41.83 -12.71
C LEU A 75 27.89 -41.03 -12.70
N SER A 76 28.84 -41.41 -11.82
CA SER A 76 30.18 -40.82 -11.81
C SER A 76 30.92 -41.03 -13.14
N LEU A 77 30.73 -42.18 -13.78
CA LEU A 77 31.30 -42.43 -15.11
C LEU A 77 30.65 -41.56 -16.19
N ILE A 78 29.31 -41.43 -16.18
CA ILE A 78 28.58 -40.54 -17.09
C ILE A 78 29.08 -39.10 -16.92
N TYR A 79 29.10 -38.61 -15.69
CA TYR A 79 29.53 -37.25 -15.35
C TYR A 79 31.03 -37.02 -15.52
N SER A 80 31.90 -38.04 -15.46
CA SER A 80 33.35 -37.88 -15.69
C SER A 80 33.72 -37.33 -17.07
N THR A 81 32.78 -37.40 -18.01
CA THR A 81 32.89 -36.81 -19.36
C THR A 81 32.59 -35.31 -19.38
N PHE A 82 32.02 -34.76 -18.30
CA PHE A 82 31.57 -33.38 -18.16
C PHE A 82 32.27 -32.72 -16.96
N GLN A 83 32.56 -31.42 -17.02
CA GLN A 83 33.44 -30.79 -16.03
C GLN A 83 32.74 -30.48 -14.69
N GLU A 84 31.50 -29.97 -14.71
CA GLU A 84 30.69 -29.64 -13.52
C GLU A 84 29.19 -29.68 -13.85
N VAL A 85 28.30 -29.82 -12.87
CA VAL A 85 26.84 -29.71 -13.06
C VAL A 85 26.39 -28.28 -12.83
N HIS A 86 25.96 -27.58 -13.89
CA HIS A 86 25.37 -26.25 -13.76
C HIS A 86 24.17 -26.05 -14.68
N LEU A 87 23.33 -25.08 -14.31
CA LEU A 87 22.20 -24.62 -15.11
C LEU A 87 22.74 -23.71 -16.22
N ASP A 88 22.47 -24.06 -17.47
CA ASP A 88 22.88 -23.32 -18.67
C ASP A 88 21.89 -22.19 -18.97
N SER A 89 20.59 -22.47 -18.87
CA SER A 89 19.54 -21.47 -19.03
C SER A 89 18.21 -21.93 -18.41
N GLU A 90 17.36 -20.97 -18.07
CA GLU A 90 15.95 -21.22 -17.77
C GLU A 90 15.09 -20.50 -18.81
N ILE A 91 14.32 -21.25 -19.57
CA ILE A 91 13.38 -20.72 -20.56
C ILE A 91 11.99 -20.82 -19.97
N ILE A 92 11.33 -19.67 -19.87
CA ILE A 92 9.97 -19.56 -19.39
C ILE A 92 9.10 -19.25 -20.60
N LEU A 93 8.29 -20.22 -21.01
CA LEU A 93 7.35 -20.08 -22.11
C LEU A 93 5.95 -19.77 -21.56
N ASP A 94 5.24 -18.86 -22.23
CA ASP A 94 3.89 -18.43 -21.86
C ASP A 94 2.82 -19.41 -22.36
N THR A 95 2.95 -20.69 -21.98
CA THR A 95 2.00 -21.79 -22.25
C THR A 95 1.93 -22.72 -21.05
N ASP A 96 0.78 -23.35 -20.81
CA ASP A 96 0.60 -24.42 -19.80
C ASP A 96 0.61 -25.82 -20.40
N ASP A 97 0.70 -25.94 -21.73
CA ASP A 97 0.81 -27.20 -22.46
C ASP A 97 2.25 -27.38 -22.99
N PRO A 98 3.05 -28.26 -22.37
CA PRO A 98 4.38 -28.60 -22.87
C PRO A 98 4.36 -29.58 -24.06
N THR A 99 3.18 -30.05 -24.50
CA THR A 99 3.06 -31.05 -25.56
C THR A 99 3.59 -30.50 -26.89
N GLY A 100 4.52 -31.23 -27.51
CA GLY A 100 5.14 -30.82 -28.77
C GLY A 100 6.31 -29.85 -28.60
N ILE A 101 6.61 -29.41 -27.38
CA ILE A 101 7.79 -28.62 -27.06
C ILE A 101 8.95 -29.57 -26.78
N SER A 102 10.07 -29.39 -27.48
CA SER A 102 11.29 -30.17 -27.24
C SER A 102 12.52 -29.29 -27.29
N VAL A 103 13.58 -29.72 -26.60
CA VAL A 103 14.85 -28.99 -26.57
C VAL A 103 15.89 -29.79 -27.33
N ARG A 104 16.68 -29.13 -28.18
CA ARG A 104 17.80 -29.74 -28.91
C ARG A 104 19.13 -29.16 -28.49
N SER A 105 20.13 -30.03 -28.43
CA SER A 105 21.53 -29.64 -28.29
C SER A 105 22.04 -28.99 -29.58
N ARG A 106 23.08 -28.16 -29.44
CA ARG A 106 23.73 -27.43 -30.55
C ARG A 106 24.11 -28.33 -31.72
N GLU A 107 24.63 -29.54 -31.43
CA GLU A 107 25.10 -30.48 -32.46
C GLU A 107 23.97 -31.13 -33.26
N ARG A 108 22.74 -31.09 -32.76
CA ARG A 108 21.54 -31.65 -33.42
C ARG A 108 20.75 -30.62 -34.24
N VAL A 109 21.20 -29.36 -34.28
CA VAL A 109 20.64 -28.33 -35.15
C VAL A 109 21.49 -28.25 -36.42
N ARG A 110 20.84 -28.47 -37.56
CA ARG A 110 21.50 -28.53 -38.86
C ARG A 110 22.19 -27.20 -39.19
N ASP A 111 23.42 -27.27 -39.71
CA ASP A 111 24.24 -26.15 -40.21
C ASP A 111 24.57 -25.04 -39.19
N LEU A 112 24.07 -25.11 -37.95
CA LEU A 112 24.23 -24.11 -36.90
C LEU A 112 25.69 -23.91 -36.47
N SER A 113 26.47 -24.98 -36.32
CA SER A 113 27.88 -24.87 -35.90
C SER A 113 28.72 -24.10 -36.92
N ASN A 114 28.39 -24.24 -38.21
CA ASN A 114 29.04 -23.48 -39.28
C ASN A 114 28.60 -22.01 -39.21
N LEU A 115 27.30 -21.74 -39.07
CA LEU A 115 26.74 -20.38 -38.93
C LEU A 115 27.30 -19.61 -37.73
N ILE A 116 27.41 -20.25 -36.56
CA ILE A 116 28.02 -19.65 -35.36
C ILE A 116 29.48 -19.27 -35.62
N SER A 117 30.23 -20.16 -36.29
CA SER A 117 31.64 -19.91 -36.64
C SER A 117 31.77 -18.78 -37.68
N GLU A 118 30.91 -18.76 -38.70
CA GLU A 118 30.85 -17.72 -39.73
C GLU A 118 30.44 -16.35 -39.18
N ALA A 119 29.59 -16.32 -38.14
CA ALA A 119 29.24 -15.12 -37.39
C ALA A 119 30.36 -14.61 -36.46
N GLY A 120 31.51 -15.28 -36.42
CA GLY A 120 32.68 -14.90 -35.61
C GLY A 120 32.45 -15.13 -34.11
N ILE A 121 31.71 -16.18 -33.75
CA ILE A 121 31.46 -16.58 -32.37
C ILE A 121 32.35 -17.77 -32.04
N ASP A 122 33.53 -17.51 -31.49
CA ASP A 122 34.57 -18.53 -31.30
C ASP A 122 34.22 -19.58 -30.23
N LEU A 123 33.44 -19.20 -29.21
CA LEU A 123 33.04 -20.06 -28.07
C LEU A 123 31.70 -19.60 -27.47
N PRO A 124 30.53 -20.03 -27.98
CA PRO A 124 29.26 -19.72 -27.32
C PRO A 124 29.20 -20.48 -25.98
N ARG A 125 28.97 -19.72 -24.90
CA ARG A 125 28.93 -20.25 -23.52
C ARG A 125 27.68 -21.09 -23.26
N GLU A 126 26.52 -20.62 -23.73
CA GLU A 126 25.22 -21.28 -23.54
C GLU A 126 24.55 -21.48 -24.91
N PHE A 127 23.85 -22.60 -25.08
CA PHE A 127 23.01 -22.82 -26.24
C PHE A 127 21.80 -23.69 -25.90
N THR A 128 20.62 -23.27 -26.32
CA THR A 128 19.39 -24.04 -26.20
C THR A 128 18.49 -23.73 -27.38
N TRP A 129 18.11 -24.78 -28.12
CA TRP A 129 17.15 -24.68 -29.21
C TRP A 129 15.82 -25.29 -28.78
N VAL A 130 14.72 -24.55 -28.93
CA VAL A 130 13.38 -25.00 -28.55
C VAL A 130 12.53 -25.18 -29.80
N ASP A 131 12.14 -26.42 -30.09
CA ASP A 131 11.17 -26.71 -31.15
C ASP A 131 9.74 -26.62 -30.64
N GLY A 132 8.81 -26.27 -31.54
CA GLY A 132 7.38 -26.25 -31.25
C GLY A 132 6.91 -25.01 -30.48
N ALA A 133 7.80 -24.04 -30.24
CA ALA A 133 7.51 -22.81 -29.51
C ALA A 133 7.65 -21.53 -30.37
N SER A 134 7.63 -21.65 -31.70
CA SER A 134 7.87 -20.55 -32.66
C SER A 134 6.90 -19.37 -32.51
N GLU A 135 5.66 -19.61 -32.08
CA GLU A 135 4.66 -18.57 -31.82
C GLU A 135 4.44 -18.28 -30.31
N THR A 136 5.22 -18.91 -29.42
CA THR A 136 5.03 -18.79 -27.97
C THR A 136 5.94 -17.71 -27.40
N SER A 137 5.37 -16.69 -26.76
CA SER A 137 6.17 -15.66 -26.07
C SER A 137 6.87 -16.25 -24.85
N GLY A 138 7.96 -15.62 -24.44
CA GLY A 138 8.70 -16.10 -23.28
C GLY A 138 9.85 -15.22 -22.86
N VAL A 139 10.49 -15.65 -21.77
CA VAL A 139 11.72 -15.05 -21.26
C VAL A 139 12.77 -16.14 -21.18
N ILE A 140 13.94 -15.88 -21.76
CA ILE A 140 15.11 -16.72 -21.59
C ILE A 140 15.97 -16.07 -20.51
N ILE A 141 16.28 -16.82 -19.47
CA ILE A 141 17.10 -16.40 -18.35
C ILE A 141 18.43 -17.14 -18.43
N LEU A 142 19.48 -16.39 -18.72
CA LEU A 142 20.84 -16.90 -18.64
C LEU A 142 21.36 -16.76 -17.20
N PRO A 143 22.13 -17.73 -16.70
CA PRO A 143 22.57 -17.83 -15.31
C PRO A 143 23.55 -16.73 -14.88
N GLN A 144 24.18 -16.05 -15.84
CA GLN A 144 25.22 -15.03 -15.60
C GLN A 144 24.87 -13.68 -16.26
N ASP A 145 25.62 -12.63 -15.95
CA ASP A 145 25.49 -11.32 -16.59
C ASP A 145 26.78 -10.81 -17.27
N ASP A 146 27.80 -11.65 -17.38
CA ASP A 146 29.09 -11.35 -17.99
C ASP A 146 29.13 -11.59 -19.52
N TYR A 147 28.00 -11.93 -20.15
CA TYR A 147 27.95 -12.15 -21.60
C TYR A 147 28.32 -10.88 -22.41
N ASP A 148 29.32 -11.00 -23.29
CA ASP A 148 29.81 -9.92 -24.16
C ASP A 148 28.87 -9.63 -25.34
N LYS A 149 28.27 -10.69 -25.89
CA LYS A 149 27.26 -10.64 -26.97
C LYS A 149 26.17 -11.66 -26.68
N VAL A 150 24.93 -11.29 -26.95
CA VAL A 150 23.78 -12.19 -26.87
C VAL A 150 23.21 -12.33 -28.27
N PHE A 151 22.88 -13.56 -28.67
CA PHE A 151 22.22 -13.83 -29.94
C PHE A 151 21.14 -14.87 -29.73
N ILE A 152 20.13 -14.86 -30.61
CA ILE A 152 19.17 -15.94 -30.74
C ILE A 152 19.35 -16.60 -32.10
N ALA A 153 19.15 -17.91 -32.14
CA ALA A 153 19.01 -18.65 -33.38
C ALA A 153 17.52 -18.91 -33.59
N THR A 154 17.00 -18.55 -34.76
CA THR A 154 15.57 -18.67 -35.10
C THR A 154 15.42 -19.17 -36.53
N ASP A 155 14.40 -19.95 -36.80
CA ASP A 155 14.04 -20.46 -38.14
C ASP A 155 12.59 -20.01 -38.43
N PRO A 156 12.40 -18.75 -38.85
CA PRO A 156 11.07 -18.15 -38.95
C PRO A 156 10.26 -18.67 -40.15
N ASP A 157 10.89 -19.31 -41.14
CA ASP A 157 10.26 -19.88 -42.32
C ASP A 157 10.15 -21.41 -42.29
N GLU A 158 10.58 -22.04 -41.19
CA GLU A 158 10.49 -23.47 -40.90
C GLU A 158 11.18 -24.34 -41.97
N ASP A 159 12.22 -23.81 -42.62
CA ASP A 159 12.90 -24.47 -43.73
C ASP A 159 14.07 -25.37 -43.26
N GLY A 160 14.37 -25.34 -41.96
CA GLY A 160 15.44 -26.09 -41.31
C GLY A 160 16.80 -25.40 -41.33
N ASN A 161 16.89 -24.15 -41.81
CA ASN A 161 18.11 -23.35 -41.87
C ASN A 161 18.03 -22.19 -40.85
N PRO A 162 18.72 -22.28 -39.70
CA PRO A 162 18.63 -21.27 -38.66
C PRO A 162 19.29 -19.95 -39.07
N LEU A 163 18.69 -18.83 -38.66
CA LEU A 163 19.23 -17.48 -38.75
C LEU A 163 19.75 -17.03 -37.38
N ILE A 164 20.95 -16.45 -37.36
CA ILE A 164 21.54 -15.83 -36.16
C ILE A 164 21.16 -14.36 -36.11
N VAL A 165 20.49 -13.95 -35.04
CA VAL A 165 20.13 -12.56 -34.77
C VAL A 165 20.83 -12.10 -33.49
N PHE A 166 21.71 -11.11 -33.59
CA PHE A 166 22.32 -10.49 -32.42
C PHE A 166 21.31 -9.60 -31.70
N ILE A 167 21.21 -9.81 -30.40
CA ILE A 167 20.30 -9.09 -29.52
C ILE A 167 21.05 -7.93 -28.89
N GLU A 168 20.48 -6.73 -28.95
CA GLU A 168 21.04 -5.56 -28.29
C GLU A 168 20.54 -5.45 -26.84
N GLN A 169 21.37 -4.85 -25.98
CA GLN A 169 20.97 -4.52 -24.62
C GLN A 169 19.95 -3.38 -24.65
N LYS A 170 18.89 -3.49 -23.83
CA LYS A 170 17.84 -2.46 -23.73
C LYS A 170 18.40 -1.08 -23.37
N THR A 171 18.14 -0.07 -24.21
CA THR A 171 18.46 1.35 -23.94
C THR A 171 17.21 2.23 -23.81
N GLU A 172 17.36 3.50 -23.40
CA GLU A 172 16.25 4.46 -23.26
C GLU A 172 15.60 4.88 -24.60
N LYS A 173 16.21 4.57 -25.75
CA LYS A 173 15.67 4.87 -27.08
C LYS A 173 14.98 3.63 -27.64
N ASN A 174 13.70 3.75 -28.01
CA ASN A 174 12.84 2.72 -28.62
C ASN A 174 13.59 1.69 -29.49
N GLN A 175 14.02 0.59 -28.89
CA GLN A 175 14.47 -0.60 -29.61
C GLN A 175 13.29 -1.56 -29.78
N GLU A 176 13.17 -2.16 -30.96
CA GLU A 176 12.25 -3.25 -31.20
C GLU A 176 12.78 -4.53 -30.53
N ARG A 177 11.92 -5.26 -29.82
CA ARG A 177 12.23 -6.61 -29.33
C ARG A 177 12.60 -7.52 -30.51
N PRO A 178 13.49 -8.51 -30.32
CA PRO A 178 14.10 -8.94 -29.06
C PRO A 178 15.18 -7.99 -28.49
N TYR A 179 15.24 -7.87 -27.15
CA TYR A 179 16.32 -7.19 -26.41
C TYR A 179 16.70 -8.00 -25.16
N PHE A 180 17.87 -7.73 -24.56
CA PHE A 180 18.24 -8.30 -23.26
C PHE A 180 18.50 -7.25 -22.17
N VAL A 181 18.37 -7.66 -20.90
CA VAL A 181 18.66 -6.85 -19.71
C VAL A 181 19.51 -7.66 -18.74
N LYS A 182 20.49 -7.02 -18.09
CA LYS A 182 21.35 -7.62 -17.05
C LYS A 182 20.87 -7.15 -15.68
N GLU A 183 20.36 -8.06 -14.85
CA GLU A 183 19.86 -7.74 -13.51
C GLU A 183 20.13 -8.89 -12.53
N LYS A 184 20.49 -8.56 -11.29
CA LYS A 184 20.69 -9.53 -10.19
C LYS A 184 21.68 -10.67 -10.52
N GLY A 185 22.73 -10.39 -11.31
CA GLY A 185 23.71 -11.38 -11.71
C GLY A 185 23.26 -12.29 -12.85
N LYS A 186 22.13 -12.02 -13.50
CA LYS A 186 21.55 -12.82 -14.60
C LYS A 186 21.25 -11.97 -15.82
N THR A 187 21.14 -12.61 -17.00
CA THR A 187 20.74 -11.95 -18.25
C THR A 187 19.35 -12.42 -18.67
N TYR A 188 18.41 -11.50 -18.81
CA TYR A 188 17.03 -11.75 -19.23
C TYR A 188 16.85 -11.33 -20.68
N ILE A 189 16.51 -12.27 -21.56
CA ILE A 189 16.21 -12.03 -22.97
C ILE A 189 14.68 -12.04 -23.12
N TYR A 190 14.12 -10.94 -23.62
CA TYR A 190 12.69 -10.80 -23.85
C TYR A 190 12.40 -11.00 -25.34
N VAL A 191 11.73 -12.11 -25.65
CA VAL A 191 11.30 -12.48 -27.00
C VAL A 191 9.79 -12.28 -27.13
N ASP A 192 9.42 -11.32 -27.98
CA ASP A 192 8.09 -10.93 -28.45
C ASP A 192 6.89 -10.75 -27.47
N HIS A 193 5.98 -9.85 -27.89
CA HIS A 193 4.65 -9.50 -27.36
C HIS A 193 4.50 -8.48 -26.21
N PHE A 194 4.88 -8.69 -24.94
CA PHE A 194 4.58 -7.73 -23.83
C PHE A 194 5.78 -7.27 -23.00
N SER A 195 5.67 -6.14 -22.28
CA SER A 195 6.75 -5.57 -21.43
C SER A 195 7.14 -6.41 -20.23
N GLY A 196 6.50 -7.56 -20.07
CA GLY A 196 6.75 -8.58 -19.06
C GLY A 196 5.45 -9.29 -18.71
N GLY A 197 5.51 -10.15 -17.69
CA GLY A 197 4.34 -10.92 -17.24
C GLY A 197 4.07 -12.17 -18.09
N GLY A 198 3.08 -12.95 -17.68
CA GLY A 198 2.72 -14.24 -18.28
C GLY A 198 1.30 -14.39 -18.75
N GLY A 199 0.51 -13.33 -18.70
CA GLY A 199 -0.91 -13.39 -19.00
C GLY A 199 -1.76 -14.14 -17.98
N THR A 200 -1.24 -14.49 -16.80
CA THR A 200 -1.97 -15.18 -15.73
C THR A 200 -2.39 -14.20 -14.64
N GLN A 201 -3.28 -14.61 -13.73
CA GLN A 201 -3.73 -13.74 -12.64
C GLN A 201 -2.60 -13.33 -11.69
N SER A 202 -1.66 -14.24 -11.37
CA SER A 202 -0.49 -13.98 -10.53
C SER A 202 0.63 -13.26 -11.28
N SER A 203 0.67 -13.39 -12.61
CA SER A 203 1.66 -12.75 -13.48
C SER A 203 0.97 -12.18 -14.73
N PRO A 204 0.23 -11.06 -14.62
CA PRO A 204 -0.46 -10.46 -15.76
C PRO A 204 0.55 -9.89 -16.76
N TYR A 205 0.24 -9.93 -18.06
CA TYR A 205 1.02 -9.23 -19.08
C TYR A 205 1.11 -7.73 -18.76
N ILE A 206 2.32 -7.19 -18.83
CA ILE A 206 2.62 -5.79 -18.55
C ILE A 206 2.40 -4.98 -19.82
N VAL A 207 1.55 -3.95 -19.74
CA VAL A 207 1.25 -3.04 -20.84
C VAL A 207 1.84 -1.66 -20.55
N GLU A 208 2.92 -1.28 -21.24
CA GLU A 208 3.63 -0.01 -21.02
C GLU A 208 3.51 1.00 -22.16
N ASP A 209 3.24 0.52 -23.38
CA ASP A 209 3.25 1.34 -24.58
C ASP A 209 2.15 0.97 -25.58
N GLU A 210 2.13 1.67 -26.71
CA GLU A 210 1.15 1.45 -27.79
C GLU A 210 1.25 0.06 -28.43
N LYS A 211 2.46 -0.53 -28.47
CA LYS A 211 2.70 -1.85 -29.08
C LYS A 211 2.16 -2.94 -28.17
N ASP A 212 2.47 -2.88 -26.87
CA ASP A 212 1.90 -3.79 -25.88
C ASP A 212 0.36 -3.71 -25.90
N LEU A 213 -0.21 -2.50 -25.91
CA LEU A 213 -1.66 -2.31 -25.99
C LEU A 213 -2.23 -2.92 -27.27
N ASN A 214 -1.56 -2.73 -28.41
CA ASN A 214 -1.95 -3.36 -29.67
C ASN A 214 -1.89 -4.89 -29.59
N ASN A 215 -0.89 -5.45 -28.90
CA ASN A 215 -0.65 -6.88 -28.79
C ASN A 215 -1.66 -7.61 -27.89
N VAL A 216 -2.49 -6.91 -27.12
CA VAL A 216 -3.62 -7.50 -26.37
C VAL A 216 -4.49 -8.38 -27.28
N ARG A 217 -4.57 -8.05 -28.58
CA ARG A 217 -5.30 -8.84 -29.59
C ARG A 217 -4.76 -10.26 -29.79
N SER A 218 -3.51 -10.53 -29.40
CA SER A 218 -2.86 -11.84 -29.59
C SER A 218 -3.30 -12.87 -28.54
N ASN A 219 -3.80 -12.45 -27.37
CA ASN A 219 -4.33 -13.38 -26.36
C ASN A 219 -5.52 -12.79 -25.59
N LEU A 220 -6.66 -12.72 -26.27
CA LEU A 220 -7.88 -12.07 -25.80
C LEU A 220 -8.47 -12.63 -24.49
N GLY A 221 -7.98 -13.77 -23.97
CA GLY A 221 -8.40 -14.40 -22.72
C GLY A 221 -7.44 -14.22 -21.53
N ALA A 222 -6.29 -13.57 -21.73
CA ALA A 222 -5.26 -13.40 -20.71
C ALA A 222 -5.56 -12.26 -19.71
N TYR A 223 -4.70 -12.14 -18.69
CA TYR A 223 -4.68 -11.06 -17.72
C TYR A 223 -3.63 -10.01 -18.12
N TYR A 224 -4.02 -8.74 -18.05
CA TYR A 224 -3.21 -7.57 -18.43
C TYR A 224 -3.22 -6.54 -17.31
N THR A 225 -2.07 -5.93 -17.05
CA THR A 225 -1.93 -4.77 -16.16
C THR A 225 -1.12 -3.67 -16.85
N GLN A 226 -1.71 -2.48 -16.98
CA GLN A 226 -1.00 -1.31 -17.47
C GLN A 226 -0.12 -0.72 -16.36
N THR A 227 1.14 -0.38 -16.67
CA THR A 227 2.08 0.16 -15.68
C THR A 227 2.60 1.56 -16.01
N LYS A 228 2.19 2.13 -17.15
CA LYS A 228 2.55 3.48 -17.59
C LYS A 228 1.40 4.15 -18.33
N ASP A 229 1.43 5.48 -18.37
CA ASP A 229 0.56 6.22 -19.30
C ASP A 229 0.99 5.90 -20.74
N ILE A 230 0.02 5.64 -21.62
CA ILE A 230 0.23 5.33 -23.04
C ILE A 230 -0.23 6.53 -23.85
N ILE A 231 0.61 7.05 -24.73
CA ILE A 231 0.26 8.13 -25.66
C ILE A 231 0.16 7.51 -27.05
N MET A 232 -1.02 7.58 -27.68
CA MET A 232 -1.26 6.99 -29.00
C MET A 232 -0.69 7.88 -30.10
N THR A 233 0.56 7.69 -30.49
CA THR A 233 1.24 8.47 -31.55
C THR A 233 1.24 7.75 -32.90
N SER A 234 1.27 6.42 -32.91
CA SER A 234 1.45 5.63 -34.14
C SER A 234 0.18 5.53 -34.99
N TYR A 235 -0.99 5.79 -34.38
CA TYR A 235 -2.29 5.57 -34.99
C TYR A 235 -3.05 6.87 -35.27
N GLN A 236 -2.36 7.99 -35.52
CA GLN A 236 -2.97 9.32 -35.69
C GLN A 236 -3.44 9.65 -37.12
N THR A 237 -3.32 8.71 -38.07
CA THR A 237 -3.67 8.94 -39.48
C THR A 237 -4.51 7.80 -40.06
N GLY A 238 -5.11 8.03 -41.25
CA GLY A 238 -5.90 7.03 -41.96
C GLY A 238 -7.09 6.54 -41.14
N SER A 239 -7.21 5.21 -40.97
CA SER A 239 -8.26 4.59 -40.17
C SER A 239 -8.00 4.56 -38.67
N GLY A 240 -6.83 5.02 -38.22
CA GLY A 240 -6.41 4.98 -36.82
C GLY A 240 -6.32 3.57 -36.24
N PHE A 241 -6.44 3.48 -34.91
CA PHE A 241 -6.30 2.24 -34.17
C PHE A 241 -7.35 1.21 -34.62
N ALA A 242 -6.94 -0.04 -34.77
CA ALA A 242 -7.85 -1.15 -35.07
C ALA A 242 -8.46 -1.67 -33.76
N PRO A 243 -9.79 -1.58 -33.56
CA PRO A 243 -10.45 -2.05 -32.34
C PRO A 243 -10.05 -3.49 -31.96
N ILE A 244 -9.86 -3.73 -30.66
CA ILE A 244 -9.62 -5.09 -30.13
C ILE A 244 -10.96 -5.82 -30.07
N THR A 245 -11.14 -6.87 -30.87
CA THR A 245 -12.40 -7.60 -30.99
C THR A 245 -12.38 -8.90 -30.20
N SER A 246 -13.55 -9.34 -29.70
CA SER A 246 -13.75 -10.60 -28.97
C SER A 246 -12.94 -10.74 -27.68
N PHE A 247 -12.73 -9.64 -26.96
CA PHE A 247 -12.03 -9.66 -25.68
C PHE A 247 -12.85 -10.41 -24.61
N LYS A 248 -12.23 -11.37 -23.93
CA LYS A 248 -12.85 -12.20 -22.88
C LYS A 248 -11.99 -12.34 -21.61
N GLY A 249 -10.83 -11.70 -21.60
CA GLY A 249 -9.83 -11.77 -20.53
C GLY A 249 -10.04 -10.68 -19.46
N TYR A 250 -8.94 -10.30 -18.82
CA TYR A 250 -8.92 -9.31 -17.76
C TYR A 250 -7.96 -8.17 -18.11
N TYR A 251 -8.46 -6.97 -18.36
CA TYR A 251 -7.62 -5.80 -18.62
C TYR A 251 -7.73 -4.80 -17.47
N ASP A 252 -6.63 -4.60 -16.75
CA ASP A 252 -6.51 -3.63 -15.68
C ASP A 252 -5.66 -2.44 -16.11
N GLY A 253 -6.28 -1.30 -16.39
CA GLY A 253 -5.57 -0.05 -16.72
C GLY A 253 -4.76 0.52 -15.55
N ALA A 254 -4.91 -0.04 -14.34
CA ALA A 254 -4.25 0.37 -13.10
C ALA A 254 -4.33 1.87 -12.75
N GLY A 255 -5.23 2.61 -13.39
CA GLY A 255 -5.38 4.05 -13.25
C GLY A 255 -4.40 4.89 -14.07
N TYR A 256 -3.67 4.28 -15.01
CA TYR A 256 -2.88 5.00 -16.01
C TYR A 256 -3.75 5.49 -17.18
N ASP A 257 -3.29 6.55 -17.82
CA ASP A 257 -4.01 7.17 -18.93
C ASP A 257 -3.65 6.50 -20.26
N ILE A 258 -4.63 6.34 -21.15
CA ILE A 258 -4.41 6.13 -22.58
C ILE A 258 -4.84 7.40 -23.30
N LYS A 259 -3.89 8.11 -23.90
CA LYS A 259 -4.07 9.46 -24.45
C LYS A 259 -4.15 9.42 -25.97
N ASP A 260 -4.98 10.30 -26.52
CA ASP A 260 -5.05 10.60 -27.95
C ASP A 260 -5.53 9.42 -28.81
N LEU A 261 -6.39 8.53 -28.30
CA LEU A 261 -6.94 7.43 -29.09
C LEU A 261 -7.71 7.94 -30.32
N TYR A 262 -7.20 7.68 -31.52
CA TYR A 262 -7.83 8.00 -32.80
C TYR A 262 -8.36 6.74 -33.49
N ILE A 263 -9.64 6.72 -33.87
CA ILE A 263 -10.27 5.65 -34.66
C ILE A 263 -11.17 6.28 -35.72
N ASN A 264 -10.99 5.93 -36.99
CA ASN A 264 -11.83 6.41 -38.09
C ASN A 264 -12.23 5.24 -39.00
N ARG A 265 -13.34 4.56 -38.67
CA ARG A 265 -13.72 3.28 -39.30
C ARG A 265 -15.21 3.16 -39.55
N SER A 266 -15.57 2.70 -40.74
CA SER A 266 -16.98 2.55 -41.16
C SER A 266 -17.68 1.26 -40.68
N GLN A 267 -16.98 0.40 -39.94
CA GLN A 267 -17.50 -0.88 -39.43
C GLN A 267 -18.35 -0.71 -38.16
N SER A 268 -19.07 -1.78 -37.78
CA SER A 268 -19.70 -1.89 -36.45
C SER A 268 -18.68 -2.29 -35.38
N ASN A 269 -19.05 -2.18 -34.10
CA ASN A 269 -18.22 -2.55 -32.95
C ASN A 269 -16.95 -1.70 -32.89
N VAL A 270 -17.13 -0.40 -32.65
CA VAL A 270 -16.04 0.58 -32.63
C VAL A 270 -15.82 1.11 -31.21
N GLY A 271 -14.57 1.05 -30.77
CA GLY A 271 -14.02 1.52 -29.49
C GLY A 271 -12.58 1.02 -29.34
N LEU A 272 -11.91 1.32 -28.24
CA LEU A 272 -10.61 0.67 -27.93
C LEU A 272 -10.77 -0.85 -28.00
N PHE A 273 -11.81 -1.36 -27.33
CA PHE A 273 -12.33 -2.69 -27.50
C PHE A 273 -13.56 -2.62 -28.40
N GLY A 274 -13.50 -3.22 -29.59
CA GLY A 274 -14.65 -3.27 -30.48
C GLY A 274 -15.77 -4.12 -29.88
N GLU A 275 -15.40 -5.30 -29.36
CA GLU A 275 -16.34 -6.23 -28.74
C GLU A 275 -15.68 -6.92 -27.54
N GLN A 276 -16.40 -6.92 -26.41
CA GLN A 276 -16.10 -7.69 -25.21
C GLN A 276 -17.14 -8.81 -25.12
N THR A 277 -16.71 -10.06 -25.26
CA THR A 277 -17.59 -11.25 -25.22
C THR A 277 -17.68 -11.87 -23.82
N GLY A 278 -17.02 -11.27 -22.83
CA GLY A 278 -16.97 -11.70 -21.42
C GLY A 278 -15.84 -11.00 -20.67
N GLY A 279 -15.42 -11.53 -19.53
CA GLY A 279 -14.27 -11.02 -18.77
C GLY A 279 -14.49 -9.63 -18.17
N THR A 280 -13.40 -8.95 -17.82
CA THR A 280 -13.44 -7.66 -17.11
C THR A 280 -12.48 -6.65 -17.73
N ILE A 281 -12.98 -5.44 -17.99
CA ILE A 281 -12.16 -4.26 -18.30
C ILE A 281 -12.30 -3.32 -17.12
N LYS A 282 -11.19 -2.98 -16.46
CA LYS A 282 -11.24 -2.12 -15.28
C LYS A 282 -10.14 -1.07 -15.23
N ARG A 283 -10.41 0.04 -14.53
CA ARG A 283 -9.44 1.12 -14.27
C ARG A 283 -8.77 1.69 -15.53
N VAL A 284 -9.48 1.67 -16.66
CA VAL A 284 -9.02 2.26 -17.92
C VAL A 284 -9.46 3.71 -17.99
N ARG A 285 -8.52 4.62 -18.26
CA ARG A 285 -8.78 6.05 -18.36
C ARG A 285 -8.38 6.57 -19.73
N LEU A 286 -9.35 6.87 -20.58
CA LEU A 286 -9.12 7.43 -21.92
C LEU A 286 -9.10 8.96 -21.84
N VAL A 287 -8.09 9.59 -22.43
CA VAL A 287 -7.93 11.05 -22.45
C VAL A 287 -7.84 11.51 -23.90
N ASN A 288 -8.60 12.54 -24.26
CA ASN A 288 -8.62 13.14 -25.60
C ASN A 288 -8.92 12.12 -26.72
N VAL A 289 -10.03 11.39 -26.61
CA VAL A 289 -10.44 10.43 -27.65
C VAL A 289 -10.96 11.15 -28.90
N ASN A 290 -10.70 10.61 -30.08
CA ASN A 290 -11.28 11.07 -31.34
C ASN A 290 -11.75 9.86 -32.16
N ILE A 291 -13.05 9.55 -32.06
CA ILE A 291 -13.65 8.41 -32.74
C ILE A 291 -14.67 8.89 -33.76
N VAL A 292 -14.49 8.45 -35.00
CA VAL A 292 -15.41 8.63 -36.11
C VAL A 292 -15.80 7.27 -36.65
N ALA A 293 -17.09 6.98 -36.69
CA ALA A 293 -17.61 5.72 -37.17
C ALA A 293 -18.89 5.87 -38.00
N ASN A 294 -19.16 4.88 -38.87
CA ASN A 294 -20.39 4.85 -39.68
C ASN A 294 -21.24 3.58 -39.45
N GLY A 295 -20.78 2.67 -38.59
CA GLY A 295 -21.48 1.41 -38.26
C GLY A 295 -22.34 1.50 -37.01
N SER A 296 -22.76 0.33 -36.50
CA SER A 296 -23.50 0.21 -35.24
C SER A 296 -22.59 -0.12 -34.06
N MET A 297 -23.06 0.13 -32.84
CA MET A 297 -22.35 -0.18 -31.57
C MET A 297 -20.99 0.54 -31.48
N VAL A 298 -21.06 1.84 -31.17
CA VAL A 298 -19.91 2.74 -31.11
C VAL A 298 -19.80 3.31 -29.70
N GLY A 299 -18.67 3.07 -29.05
CA GLY A 299 -18.31 3.63 -27.75
C GLY A 299 -16.84 4.02 -27.71
N ALA A 300 -16.44 4.88 -26.77
CA ALA A 300 -15.02 5.21 -26.63
C ALA A 300 -14.18 4.02 -26.15
N LEU A 301 -14.67 3.35 -25.09
CA LEU A 301 -13.98 2.22 -24.50
C LEU A 301 -14.42 0.91 -25.14
N VAL A 302 -15.73 0.66 -25.21
CA VAL A 302 -16.27 -0.60 -25.74
C VAL A 302 -17.37 -0.35 -26.78
N GLY A 303 -17.27 -0.96 -27.96
CA GLY A 303 -18.36 -0.94 -28.95
C GLY A 303 -19.57 -1.74 -28.45
N LYS A 304 -19.39 -3.06 -28.27
CA LYS A 304 -20.37 -3.98 -27.69
C LYS A 304 -19.80 -4.70 -26.47
N SER A 305 -20.52 -4.73 -25.35
CA SER A 305 -20.10 -5.38 -24.10
C SER A 305 -21.07 -6.49 -23.65
N ASP A 306 -20.52 -7.68 -23.44
CA ASP A 306 -21.13 -8.85 -22.80
C ASP A 306 -20.48 -9.18 -21.44
N GLY A 307 -19.54 -8.35 -20.94
CA GLY A 307 -18.78 -8.56 -19.70
C GLY A 307 -18.80 -7.36 -18.75
N ASP A 308 -17.93 -7.36 -17.74
CA ASP A 308 -17.87 -6.30 -16.73
C ASP A 308 -16.96 -5.15 -17.15
N VAL A 309 -17.42 -3.92 -16.92
CA VAL A 309 -16.68 -2.65 -17.13
C VAL A 309 -16.73 -1.85 -15.83
N GLU A 310 -15.60 -1.79 -15.12
CA GLU A 310 -15.55 -1.26 -13.75
C GLU A 310 -14.53 -0.15 -13.60
N ASP A 311 -14.89 0.91 -12.85
CA ASP A 311 -13.95 1.99 -12.51
C ASP A 311 -13.27 2.60 -13.76
N CYS A 312 -13.97 2.75 -14.88
CA CYS A 312 -13.44 3.25 -16.14
C CYS A 312 -13.88 4.68 -16.44
N ALA A 313 -13.05 5.42 -17.16
CA ALA A 313 -13.27 6.84 -17.40
C ALA A 313 -12.91 7.29 -18.81
N VAL A 314 -13.69 8.24 -19.36
CA VAL A 314 -13.32 9.04 -20.53
C VAL A 314 -13.26 10.50 -20.12
N ILE A 315 -12.08 11.12 -20.19
CA ILE A 315 -11.78 12.44 -19.61
C ILE A 315 -12.08 13.59 -20.54
N SER A 316 -11.96 13.36 -21.85
CA SER A 316 -12.22 14.36 -22.89
C SER A 316 -12.22 13.69 -24.27
N GLY A 317 -12.73 14.40 -25.26
CA GLY A 317 -12.74 13.96 -26.65
C GLY A 317 -14.14 13.85 -27.24
N THR A 318 -14.21 13.31 -28.45
CA THR A 318 -15.43 13.21 -29.24
C THR A 318 -15.68 11.78 -29.72
N VAL A 319 -16.92 11.33 -29.62
CA VAL A 319 -17.42 10.09 -30.23
C VAL A 319 -18.49 10.47 -31.26
N LYS A 320 -18.14 10.35 -32.54
CA LYS A 320 -18.98 10.74 -33.68
C LYS A 320 -19.40 9.51 -34.49
N ASN A 321 -20.71 9.29 -34.61
CA ASN A 321 -21.29 8.25 -35.46
C ASN A 321 -22.15 8.85 -36.58
N GLU A 322 -21.72 8.74 -37.83
CA GLU A 322 -22.43 9.25 -39.01
C GLU A 322 -23.34 8.19 -39.67
N GLY A 323 -23.42 6.98 -39.08
CA GLY A 323 -24.30 5.90 -39.52
C GLY A 323 -25.77 6.16 -39.20
N SER A 324 -26.65 5.95 -40.18
CA SER A 324 -28.11 6.20 -40.05
C SER A 324 -28.94 4.95 -39.70
N SER A 325 -28.37 3.74 -39.85
CA SER A 325 -29.03 2.45 -39.56
C SER A 325 -28.74 1.99 -38.13
N ALA A 326 -29.75 2.06 -37.24
CA ALA A 326 -29.72 1.50 -35.87
C ALA A 326 -28.40 1.71 -35.10
N GLY A 327 -27.79 2.90 -35.21
CA GLY A 327 -26.56 3.23 -34.49
C GLY A 327 -26.82 3.34 -32.98
N HIS A 328 -26.19 2.46 -32.20
CA HIS A 328 -26.09 2.56 -30.74
C HIS A 328 -24.78 3.29 -30.42
N THR A 329 -24.87 4.55 -29.97
CA THR A 329 -23.69 5.38 -29.73
C THR A 329 -23.65 5.81 -28.26
N GLY A 330 -22.55 5.52 -27.58
CA GLY A 330 -22.33 5.90 -26.18
C GLY A 330 -21.01 6.60 -25.98
N GLY A 331 -20.93 7.48 -24.98
CA GLY A 331 -19.67 8.11 -24.61
C GLY A 331 -18.63 7.13 -24.04
N LEU A 332 -19.06 6.05 -23.38
CA LEU A 332 -18.20 4.98 -22.87
C LEU A 332 -18.44 3.67 -23.63
N VAL A 333 -19.69 3.20 -23.68
CA VAL A 333 -20.08 1.92 -24.28
C VAL A 333 -21.19 2.10 -25.32
N GLY A 334 -21.04 1.54 -26.51
CA GLY A 334 -22.08 1.61 -27.54
C GLY A 334 -23.33 0.81 -27.18
N TYR A 335 -23.16 -0.50 -26.94
CA TYR A 335 -24.22 -1.45 -26.65
C TYR A 335 -23.83 -2.40 -25.51
N GLN A 336 -24.59 -2.41 -24.43
CA GLN A 336 -24.44 -3.37 -23.34
C GLN A 336 -25.50 -4.47 -23.46
N ASN A 337 -25.06 -5.71 -23.55
CA ASN A 337 -25.93 -6.87 -23.67
C ASN A 337 -25.99 -7.70 -22.38
N ALA A 338 -24.90 -7.78 -21.62
CA ALA A 338 -24.80 -8.48 -20.35
C ALA A 338 -23.78 -7.80 -19.41
N GLY A 339 -23.43 -8.44 -18.29
CA GLY A 339 -22.45 -7.94 -17.32
C GLY A 339 -22.88 -6.68 -16.57
N SER A 340 -21.94 -6.00 -15.93
CA SER A 340 -22.16 -4.77 -15.19
C SER A 340 -21.25 -3.63 -15.66
N ILE A 341 -21.80 -2.42 -15.76
CA ILE A 341 -21.02 -1.18 -15.90
C ILE A 341 -21.11 -0.43 -14.58
N PHE A 342 -19.99 -0.30 -13.90
CA PHE A 342 -19.97 0.13 -12.50
C PHE A 342 -18.90 1.17 -12.21
N ARG A 343 -19.25 2.17 -11.38
CA ARG A 343 -18.35 3.25 -10.91
C ARG A 343 -17.53 3.93 -12.03
N SER A 344 -18.18 4.15 -13.17
CA SER A 344 -17.52 4.61 -14.39
C SER A 344 -18.13 5.92 -14.89
N TYR A 345 -17.38 6.71 -15.66
CA TYR A 345 -17.87 8.01 -16.13
C TYR A 345 -17.34 8.45 -17.50
N SER A 346 -18.05 9.38 -18.16
CA SER A 346 -17.63 9.94 -19.45
C SER A 346 -17.86 11.45 -19.55
N HIS A 347 -16.83 12.15 -19.99
CA HIS A 347 -16.85 13.56 -20.38
C HIS A 347 -16.86 13.76 -21.90
N ALA A 348 -16.91 12.67 -22.70
CA ALA A 348 -16.85 12.77 -24.15
C ALA A 348 -18.12 13.39 -24.75
N ASP A 349 -17.94 14.29 -25.71
CA ASP A 349 -19.04 14.82 -26.51
C ASP A 349 -19.48 13.77 -27.54
N VAL A 350 -20.76 13.43 -27.55
CA VAL A 350 -21.32 12.38 -28.39
C VAL A 350 -22.16 13.00 -29.49
N MET A 351 -21.84 12.68 -30.74
CA MET A 351 -22.54 13.14 -31.92
C MET A 351 -23.02 11.92 -32.71
N SER A 352 -24.32 11.81 -32.99
CA SER A 352 -24.84 10.62 -33.68
C SER A 352 -25.98 10.94 -34.64
N SER A 353 -26.00 10.28 -35.80
CA SER A 353 -27.18 10.19 -36.67
C SER A 353 -28.04 8.94 -36.41
N GLY A 354 -27.63 8.10 -35.46
CA GLY A 354 -28.29 6.86 -35.08
C GLY A 354 -29.53 7.08 -34.21
N ASN A 355 -30.32 6.02 -34.03
CA ASN A 355 -31.58 6.11 -33.29
C ASN A 355 -31.37 6.07 -31.77
N ASN A 356 -30.32 5.43 -31.25
CA ASN A 356 -30.07 5.29 -29.82
C ASN A 356 -28.72 5.93 -29.45
N CYS A 357 -28.77 7.10 -28.82
CA CYS A 357 -27.58 7.87 -28.48
C CYS A 357 -27.61 8.20 -26.98
N GLY A 358 -26.52 7.92 -26.28
CA GLY A 358 -26.37 8.22 -24.86
C GLY A 358 -25.05 8.93 -24.57
N GLY A 359 -25.07 9.93 -23.68
CA GLY A 359 -23.82 10.56 -23.21
C GLY A 359 -22.86 9.58 -22.51
N PHE A 360 -23.37 8.43 -22.05
CA PHE A 360 -22.61 7.35 -21.43
C PHE A 360 -22.75 6.02 -22.18
N VAL A 361 -23.98 5.51 -22.32
CA VAL A 361 -24.25 4.23 -23.01
C VAL A 361 -25.32 4.40 -24.09
N GLY A 362 -25.08 3.88 -25.29
CA GLY A 362 -26.08 3.95 -26.36
C GLY A 362 -27.33 3.13 -26.04
N THR A 363 -27.16 1.85 -25.72
CA THR A 363 -28.27 0.96 -25.32
C THR A 363 -27.86 -0.05 -24.25
N VAL A 364 -28.74 -0.26 -23.27
CA VAL A 364 -28.65 -1.31 -22.25
C VAL A 364 -29.75 -2.33 -22.51
N ASN A 365 -29.39 -3.46 -23.11
CA ASN A 365 -30.30 -4.56 -23.42
C ASN A 365 -30.38 -5.60 -22.29
N GLY A 366 -29.27 -5.83 -21.60
CA GLY A 366 -29.17 -6.69 -20.43
C GLY A 366 -28.04 -6.26 -19.50
N GLY A 367 -27.92 -6.89 -18.34
CA GLY A 367 -26.98 -6.47 -17.31
C GLY A 367 -27.47 -5.28 -16.47
N SER A 368 -26.53 -4.56 -15.85
CA SER A 368 -26.83 -3.37 -15.05
C SER A 368 -25.82 -2.24 -15.27
N VAL A 369 -26.28 -0.99 -15.11
CA VAL A 369 -25.42 0.20 -15.05
C VAL A 369 -25.64 0.88 -13.71
N SER A 370 -24.59 1.06 -12.92
CA SER A 370 -24.74 1.68 -11.60
C SER A 370 -23.56 2.53 -11.14
N GLN A 371 -23.85 3.54 -10.31
CA GLN A 371 -22.87 4.49 -9.78
C GLN A 371 -22.05 5.20 -10.86
N CYS A 372 -22.67 5.56 -11.99
CA CYS A 372 -21.98 6.13 -13.15
C CYS A 372 -22.46 7.56 -13.45
N PHE A 373 -21.69 8.34 -14.21
CA PHE A 373 -22.16 9.64 -14.69
C PHE A 373 -21.61 10.07 -16.05
N SER A 374 -22.31 10.98 -16.72
CA SER A 374 -21.83 11.66 -17.93
C SER A 374 -21.89 13.17 -17.82
N THR A 375 -20.94 13.86 -18.45
CA THR A 375 -21.01 15.33 -18.60
C THR A 375 -20.90 15.82 -20.03
N GLY A 376 -20.58 14.97 -20.99
CA GLY A 376 -20.49 15.38 -22.39
C GLY A 376 -21.84 15.82 -22.95
N SER A 377 -21.79 16.64 -23.99
CA SER A 377 -22.99 16.99 -24.76
C SER A 377 -23.42 15.82 -25.64
N VAL A 378 -24.72 15.69 -25.87
CA VAL A 378 -25.29 14.74 -26.84
C VAL A 378 -25.95 15.55 -27.96
N THR A 379 -25.48 15.33 -29.19
CA THR A 379 -25.93 16.07 -30.38
C THR A 379 -26.45 15.12 -31.46
N ASP A 380 -27.67 15.36 -31.94
CA ASP A 380 -28.19 14.70 -33.13
C ASP A 380 -27.59 15.34 -34.39
N LEU A 381 -26.97 14.55 -35.25
CA LEU A 381 -26.42 15.03 -36.53
C LEU A 381 -27.49 15.17 -37.62
N THR A 382 -28.73 14.70 -37.38
CA THR A 382 -29.83 14.79 -38.34
C THR A 382 -30.74 15.99 -38.06
N VAL A 383 -31.00 16.78 -39.10
CA VAL A 383 -31.82 18.02 -39.00
C VAL A 383 -33.33 17.71 -38.89
N ALA A 384 -33.74 16.45 -38.96
CA ALA A 384 -35.13 16.06 -39.28
C ALA A 384 -35.76 14.99 -38.36
N LYS A 385 -35.05 14.46 -37.35
CA LYS A 385 -35.61 13.43 -36.46
C LYS A 385 -35.85 14.00 -35.06
N ASN A 386 -37.09 13.94 -34.60
CA ASN A 386 -37.38 13.92 -33.16
C ASN A 386 -36.90 12.57 -32.60
N ALA A 387 -35.58 12.34 -32.53
CA ALA A 387 -35.02 11.08 -32.07
C ALA A 387 -35.33 10.89 -30.58
N SER A 388 -36.39 10.11 -30.29
CA SER A 388 -36.92 9.91 -28.94
C SER A 388 -35.97 9.17 -27.98
N SER A 389 -34.84 8.65 -28.47
CA SER A 389 -33.85 7.88 -27.72
C SER A 389 -32.44 8.50 -27.75
N HIS A 390 -32.36 9.84 -27.82
CA HIS A 390 -31.14 10.60 -27.54
C HIS A 390 -31.17 11.09 -26.09
N GLY A 391 -30.46 10.37 -25.21
CA GLY A 391 -30.47 10.59 -23.77
C GLY A 391 -29.16 11.19 -23.26
N GLY A 392 -29.25 12.11 -22.29
CA GLY A 392 -28.05 12.69 -21.66
C GLY A 392 -27.14 11.66 -20.96
N PHE A 393 -27.67 10.51 -20.56
CA PHE A 393 -26.91 9.39 -19.99
C PHE A 393 -27.02 8.12 -20.85
N VAL A 394 -28.20 7.49 -20.88
CA VAL A 394 -28.48 6.29 -21.71
C VAL A 394 -29.55 6.61 -22.76
N GLY A 395 -29.35 6.14 -24.00
CA GLY A 395 -30.32 6.28 -25.10
C GLY A 395 -31.55 5.38 -24.93
N SER A 396 -31.36 4.08 -24.66
CA SER A 396 -32.43 3.10 -24.40
C SER A 396 -32.03 2.01 -23.40
N GLY A 397 -32.95 1.48 -22.59
CA GLY A 397 -32.71 0.40 -21.60
C GLY A 397 -33.15 0.71 -20.16
N SER A 398 -33.45 -0.29 -19.31
CA SER A 398 -34.16 -0.07 -18.02
C SER A 398 -33.33 -0.29 -16.73
N SER A 399 -32.22 -1.01 -16.77
CA SER A 399 -31.46 -1.42 -15.57
C SER A 399 -30.39 -0.39 -15.16
N ILE A 400 -30.83 0.82 -14.81
CA ILE A 400 -29.95 1.98 -14.54
C ILE A 400 -30.19 2.46 -13.10
N TYR A 401 -29.17 2.40 -12.25
CA TYR A 401 -29.27 2.70 -10.83
C TYR A 401 -28.26 3.76 -10.42
N THR A 402 -28.65 4.74 -9.59
CA THR A 402 -27.72 5.77 -9.05
C THR A 402 -26.80 6.39 -10.11
N CYS A 403 -27.33 6.66 -11.30
CA CYS A 403 -26.58 7.26 -12.40
C CYS A 403 -27.01 8.70 -12.67
N TYR A 404 -26.10 9.54 -13.16
CA TYR A 404 -26.32 10.98 -13.27
C TYR A 404 -25.84 11.53 -14.62
N TYR A 405 -26.44 12.63 -15.09
CA TYR A 405 -25.92 13.36 -16.24
C TYR A 405 -26.03 14.87 -16.08
N ASN A 406 -25.13 15.58 -16.76
CA ASN A 406 -25.12 17.03 -16.79
C ASN A 406 -26.19 17.57 -17.75
N LEU A 407 -27.28 18.08 -17.20
CA LEU A 407 -28.40 18.65 -17.94
C LEU A 407 -28.02 19.93 -18.68
N THR A 408 -27.14 20.75 -18.11
CA THR A 408 -26.76 22.08 -18.63
C THR A 408 -26.04 22.00 -19.97
N LYS A 409 -25.35 20.88 -20.23
CA LYS A 409 -24.59 20.65 -21.45
C LYS A 409 -25.40 19.96 -22.55
N GLN A 410 -26.66 19.64 -22.29
CA GLN A 410 -27.54 19.05 -23.29
C GLN A 410 -28.23 20.16 -24.11
N GLY A 411 -28.20 20.06 -25.44
CA GLY A 411 -28.73 21.08 -26.37
C GLY A 411 -30.26 21.22 -26.45
N GLY A 412 -31.00 20.79 -25.42
CA GLY A 412 -32.47 20.75 -25.38
C GLY A 412 -33.07 19.34 -25.55
N VAL A 413 -34.18 19.11 -24.84
CA VAL A 413 -35.02 17.89 -24.74
C VAL A 413 -34.32 16.55 -24.42
N ALA A 414 -33.18 16.53 -23.72
CA ALA A 414 -32.60 15.28 -23.24
C ALA A 414 -33.46 14.63 -22.14
N LYS A 415 -34.47 13.84 -22.52
CA LYS A 415 -35.14 12.84 -21.66
C LYS A 415 -34.25 11.60 -21.53
N GLY A 416 -33.04 11.78 -20.99
CA GLY A 416 -32.11 10.68 -20.79
C GLY A 416 -32.49 9.84 -19.57
N ARG A 417 -32.28 8.53 -19.66
CA ARG A 417 -32.51 7.62 -18.53
C ARG A 417 -31.36 7.77 -17.52
N GLY A 418 -31.65 8.28 -16.32
CA GLY A 418 -30.68 8.66 -15.29
C GLY A 418 -31.15 9.93 -14.53
N ASN A 419 -30.44 10.34 -13.49
CA ASN A 419 -30.77 11.53 -12.70
C ASN A 419 -30.12 12.79 -13.31
N ALA A 420 -30.93 13.76 -13.69
CA ALA A 420 -30.43 15.02 -14.25
C ALA A 420 -29.90 15.94 -13.15
N LEU A 421 -28.68 16.47 -13.32
CA LEU A 421 -28.10 17.49 -12.45
C LEU A 421 -27.58 18.66 -13.29
N ASN A 422 -27.64 19.88 -12.76
CA ASN A 422 -26.99 21.03 -13.40
C ASN A 422 -25.46 21.01 -13.18
N GLU A 423 -24.74 21.87 -13.89
CA GLU A 423 -23.27 21.94 -13.83
C GLU A 423 -22.73 22.16 -12.42
N ALA A 424 -23.39 23.00 -11.62
CA ALA A 424 -22.96 23.30 -10.26
C ALA A 424 -23.20 22.12 -9.31
N ASP A 425 -24.30 21.40 -9.47
CA ASP A 425 -24.66 20.26 -8.62
C ASP A 425 -23.88 19.00 -8.99
N MET A 426 -23.46 18.86 -10.26
CA MET A 426 -22.50 17.83 -10.67
C MET A 426 -21.14 17.97 -9.96
N LYS A 427 -20.87 19.11 -9.31
CA LYS A 427 -19.63 19.40 -8.58
C LYS A 427 -19.80 19.39 -7.05
N LYS A 428 -20.91 18.85 -6.55
CA LYS A 428 -21.21 18.75 -5.10
C LYS A 428 -21.43 17.30 -4.68
N ALA A 429 -20.71 16.85 -3.64
CA ALA A 429 -20.83 15.49 -3.11
C ALA A 429 -22.29 15.12 -2.77
N SER A 430 -23.01 16.05 -2.14
CA SER A 430 -24.38 15.88 -1.66
C SER A 430 -25.41 15.65 -2.76
N SER A 431 -25.08 15.92 -4.02
CA SER A 431 -25.96 15.64 -5.17
C SER A 431 -26.00 14.16 -5.56
N TYR A 432 -25.03 13.37 -5.06
CA TYR A 432 -24.85 11.97 -5.39
C TYR A 432 -25.08 11.09 -4.17
N SER A 433 -25.55 9.87 -4.41
CA SER A 433 -25.58 8.79 -3.41
C SER A 433 -24.34 7.89 -3.48
N PHE A 434 -23.20 8.48 -3.86
CA PHE A 434 -21.92 7.78 -3.97
C PHE A 434 -21.22 7.66 -2.61
N ASP A 435 -20.36 6.66 -2.48
CA ASP A 435 -19.48 6.52 -1.32
C ASP A 435 -18.18 7.31 -1.55
N TYR A 436 -18.15 8.50 -0.95
CA TYR A 436 -17.02 9.44 -1.00
C TYR A 436 -15.92 9.14 0.02
N GLN A 437 -16.13 8.16 0.91
CA GLN A 437 -15.09 7.70 1.83
C GLN A 437 -14.19 6.66 1.16
N ASN A 438 -14.77 5.75 0.38
CA ASN A 438 -14.03 4.61 -0.16
C ASN A 438 -13.70 4.70 -1.65
N PHE A 439 -14.60 5.26 -2.48
CA PHE A 439 -14.48 5.12 -3.93
C PHE A 439 -14.38 6.45 -4.66
N TRP A 440 -15.12 7.46 -4.23
CA TRP A 440 -15.21 8.74 -4.93
C TRP A 440 -14.54 9.86 -4.13
N TYR A 441 -14.05 10.86 -4.85
CA TYR A 441 -13.55 12.10 -4.29
C TYR A 441 -14.12 13.29 -5.06
N ILE A 442 -14.43 14.37 -4.33
CA ILE A 442 -14.83 15.64 -4.89
C ILE A 442 -14.37 16.75 -3.94
N GLY A 443 -13.65 17.76 -4.45
CA GLY A 443 -13.17 18.85 -3.60
C GLY A 443 -12.19 19.80 -4.28
N ASP A 444 -11.15 19.28 -4.93
CA ASP A 444 -10.17 20.09 -5.67
C ASP A 444 -10.58 20.22 -7.14
N TYR A 445 -10.70 21.45 -7.65
CA TYR A 445 -10.99 21.71 -9.06
C TYR A 445 -9.89 21.17 -10.01
N LYS A 446 -8.67 20.94 -9.51
CA LYS A 446 -7.58 20.31 -10.29
C LYS A 446 -7.82 18.83 -10.51
N VAL A 447 -8.57 18.16 -9.62
CA VAL A 447 -8.94 16.75 -9.74
C VAL A 447 -10.25 16.67 -10.51
N ASN A 448 -10.22 16.01 -11.68
CA ASN A 448 -11.35 15.86 -12.59
C ASN A 448 -12.22 17.13 -12.78
N LYS A 449 -11.60 18.32 -12.86
CA LYS A 449 -12.31 19.60 -13.03
C LYS A 449 -13.37 19.89 -11.94
N GLY A 450 -13.22 19.29 -10.75
CA GLY A 450 -14.16 19.39 -9.64
C GLY A 450 -15.38 18.47 -9.72
N TYR A 451 -15.50 17.61 -10.74
CA TYR A 451 -16.48 16.53 -10.77
C TYR A 451 -16.01 15.36 -9.87
N PRO A 452 -16.89 14.39 -9.53
CA PRO A 452 -16.46 13.18 -8.85
C PRO A 452 -15.32 12.48 -9.62
N GLU A 453 -14.25 12.15 -8.92
CA GLU A 453 -13.13 11.36 -9.44
C GLU A 453 -13.06 10.06 -8.66
N ASN A 454 -12.80 8.96 -9.35
CA ASN A 454 -12.54 7.71 -8.67
C ASN A 454 -11.19 7.82 -7.94
N ARG A 455 -11.15 7.54 -6.64
CA ARG A 455 -9.93 7.68 -5.83
C ARG A 455 -8.77 6.83 -6.34
N LYS A 456 -9.05 5.79 -7.12
CA LYS A 456 -8.03 4.95 -7.77
C LYS A 456 -7.34 5.62 -8.97
N PHE A 457 -7.89 6.69 -9.52
CA PHE A 457 -7.24 7.51 -10.56
C PHE A 457 -6.36 8.62 -9.98
N ILE A 458 -6.48 8.89 -8.68
CA ILE A 458 -5.75 9.97 -8.02
C ILE A 458 -4.36 9.45 -7.67
N LYS A 459 -3.36 9.91 -8.42
CA LYS A 459 -1.95 9.62 -8.20
C LYS A 459 -1.34 10.60 -7.18
N TYR A 460 -0.39 10.11 -6.38
CA TYR A 460 0.47 11.01 -5.59
C TYR A 460 1.33 11.87 -6.50
N ARG A 461 1.59 13.11 -6.08
CA ARG A 461 2.35 14.08 -6.88
C ARG A 461 3.83 13.73 -7.01
N LYS A 462 4.40 13.03 -6.02
CA LYS A 462 5.80 12.64 -5.94
C LYS A 462 5.93 11.26 -5.30
N GLY A 463 6.96 10.53 -5.74
CA GLY A 463 7.24 9.17 -5.31
C GLY A 463 6.54 8.11 -6.17
N LYS A 464 7.08 6.88 -6.15
CA LYS A 464 6.52 5.71 -6.84
C LYS A 464 5.85 4.71 -5.90
N GLY A 465 5.85 4.97 -4.59
CA GLY A 465 5.29 4.10 -3.57
C GLY A 465 6.15 2.85 -3.31
N THR A 466 7.40 2.83 -3.77
CA THR A 466 8.37 1.76 -3.49
C THR A 466 9.15 2.10 -2.22
N SER A 467 9.83 1.13 -1.61
CA SER A 467 10.61 1.37 -0.38
C SER A 467 11.72 2.41 -0.57
N ASN A 468 12.34 2.44 -1.76
CA ASN A 468 13.41 3.39 -2.11
C ASN A 468 12.88 4.75 -2.63
N ASP A 469 11.64 4.78 -3.09
CA ASP A 469 10.99 5.98 -3.64
C ASP A 469 9.53 6.04 -3.15
N PRO A 470 9.31 6.35 -1.86
CA PRO A 470 7.99 6.32 -1.24
C PRO A 470 7.13 7.47 -1.73
N PHE A 471 5.81 7.29 -1.70
CA PHE A 471 4.88 8.40 -1.93
C PHE A 471 5.03 9.48 -0.86
N LEU A 472 5.12 10.74 -1.29
CA LEU A 472 5.34 11.85 -0.38
C LEU A 472 4.01 12.50 0.03
N ILE A 473 3.84 12.73 1.34
CA ILE A 473 2.61 13.28 1.93
C ILE A 473 2.86 14.71 2.40
N TYR A 474 2.16 15.68 1.78
CA TYR A 474 2.32 17.11 2.07
C TYR A 474 1.12 17.75 2.78
N ASN A 475 -0.06 17.13 2.68
CA ASN A 475 -1.31 17.70 3.17
C ASN A 475 -2.32 16.61 3.57
N GLN A 476 -3.44 17.02 4.15
CA GLN A 476 -4.50 16.10 4.59
C GLN A 476 -5.02 15.21 3.45
N PHE A 477 -5.17 15.73 2.22
CA PHE A 477 -5.67 14.94 1.10
C PHE A 477 -4.69 13.82 0.73
N ASP A 478 -3.38 14.11 0.67
CA ASP A 478 -2.37 13.06 0.45
C ASP A 478 -2.45 11.99 1.55
N LEU A 479 -2.63 12.38 2.82
CA LEU A 479 -2.74 11.44 3.93
C LEU A 479 -4.01 10.57 3.85
N GLU A 480 -5.13 11.14 3.42
CA GLU A 480 -6.37 10.39 3.19
C GLU A 480 -6.22 9.34 2.10
N GLN A 481 -5.38 9.59 1.09
CA GLN A 481 -5.16 8.70 -0.04
C GLN A 481 -4.42 7.41 0.33
N VAL A 482 -3.71 7.36 1.46
CA VAL A 482 -2.89 6.20 1.90
C VAL A 482 -3.70 4.89 1.91
N ARG A 483 -4.96 4.95 2.33
CA ARG A 483 -5.87 3.78 2.38
C ARG A 483 -6.13 3.12 1.03
N HIS A 484 -5.90 3.82 -0.08
CA HIS A 484 -6.14 3.27 -1.41
C HIS A 484 -4.91 2.57 -2.00
N PHE A 485 -3.78 2.64 -1.28
CA PHE A 485 -2.46 2.13 -1.66
C PHE A 485 -1.79 1.46 -0.44
N ALA A 486 -2.55 0.66 0.32
CA ALA A 486 -2.16 0.14 1.64
C ALA A 486 -0.93 -0.82 1.62
N ASP A 487 -0.55 -1.30 0.44
CA ASP A 487 0.63 -2.11 0.16
C ASP A 487 1.88 -1.28 -0.19
N LYS A 488 1.77 0.05 -0.26
CA LYS A 488 2.85 0.96 -0.70
C LYS A 488 3.57 1.64 0.46
N HIS A 489 4.70 2.29 0.15
CA HIS A 489 5.51 3.02 1.12
C HIS A 489 5.28 4.52 1.01
N PHE A 490 5.27 5.20 2.17
CA PHE A 490 4.92 6.60 2.33
C PHE A 490 5.89 7.34 3.24
N ARG A 491 6.12 8.62 2.97
CA ARG A 491 6.88 9.52 3.84
C ARG A 491 6.20 10.89 3.95
N MET A 492 6.05 11.40 5.17
CA MET A 492 5.55 12.75 5.40
C MET A 492 6.63 13.81 5.18
N GLU A 493 6.23 14.93 4.58
CA GLU A 493 7.09 16.11 4.41
C GLU A 493 6.67 17.27 5.31
N ASN A 494 5.37 17.36 5.62
CA ASN A 494 4.82 18.43 6.45
C ASN A 494 4.13 17.86 7.69
N ASP A 495 4.03 18.70 8.74
CA ASP A 495 3.00 18.48 9.74
C ASP A 495 1.62 18.63 9.07
N ILE A 496 0.69 17.75 9.42
CA ILE A 496 -0.65 17.69 8.85
C ILE A 496 -1.66 17.88 9.95
N ILE A 497 -2.51 18.89 9.81
CA ILE A 497 -3.49 19.23 10.82
C ILE A 497 -4.86 18.95 10.23
N LEU A 498 -5.53 17.96 10.81
CA LEU A 498 -6.75 17.41 10.29
C LEU A 498 -7.90 18.37 10.59
N ASN A 499 -8.62 18.76 9.54
CA ASN A 499 -9.77 19.65 9.65
C ASN A 499 -11.06 18.89 9.34
N TYR A 500 -11.47 18.02 10.27
CA TYR A 500 -12.76 17.34 10.18
C TYR A 500 -13.83 18.14 10.92
N PRO A 501 -15.05 18.23 10.37
CA PRO A 501 -16.17 18.68 11.17
C PRO A 501 -16.34 17.70 12.34
N LYS A 502 -16.43 18.22 13.58
CA LYS A 502 -16.70 17.42 14.79
C LYS A 502 -18.15 16.92 14.85
N SER A 503 -18.71 16.56 13.71
CA SER A 503 -20.04 16.00 13.51
C SER A 503 -19.92 14.77 12.61
N GLY A 504 -20.52 13.65 13.00
CA GLY A 504 -20.38 12.38 12.29
C GLY A 504 -19.14 11.58 12.72
N SER A 505 -18.76 10.57 11.93
CA SER A 505 -17.78 9.55 12.33
C SER A 505 -16.30 9.98 12.32
N GLY A 506 -15.98 11.13 11.74
CA GLY A 506 -14.59 11.60 11.63
C GLY A 506 -13.73 10.73 10.71
N TRP A 507 -12.45 10.62 11.04
CA TRP A 507 -11.46 9.85 10.30
C TRP A 507 -11.92 8.40 10.07
N LEU A 508 -11.74 7.92 8.83
CA LEU A 508 -11.85 6.51 8.50
C LEU A 508 -10.47 5.89 8.71
N PRO A 509 -10.29 4.88 9.56
CA PRO A 509 -8.98 4.23 9.73
C PRO A 509 -8.43 3.68 8.40
N ILE A 510 -7.13 3.79 8.19
CA ILE A 510 -6.45 3.21 7.02
C ILE A 510 -6.57 1.68 7.10
N GLY A 511 -7.14 1.04 6.08
CA GLY A 511 -7.45 -0.41 6.09
C GLY A 511 -8.86 -0.75 6.60
N MET A 512 -9.66 0.22 7.07
CA MET A 512 -11.06 -0.03 7.47
C MET A 512 -12.02 0.19 6.29
N GLY A 513 -12.95 -0.74 6.07
CA GLY A 513 -14.14 -0.50 5.24
C GLY A 513 -14.06 -1.00 3.80
N MET A 514 -13.05 -1.79 3.45
CA MET A 514 -13.03 -2.47 2.15
C MET A 514 -13.51 -3.91 2.37
N SER A 515 -14.79 -4.20 2.20
CA SER A 515 -15.28 -5.58 2.24
C SER A 515 -15.47 -6.07 0.83
N ASN A 516 -14.69 -7.06 0.38
CA ASN A 516 -15.07 -7.87 -0.78
C ASN A 516 -14.33 -9.21 -0.84
N TYR A 517 -14.44 -10.05 0.22
CA TYR A 517 -13.69 -11.32 0.49
C TYR A 517 -13.40 -12.26 -0.69
N ASN A 518 -13.97 -12.02 -1.87
CA ASN A 518 -13.87 -12.86 -3.05
C ASN A 518 -12.97 -12.34 -4.19
N ASN A 519 -12.50 -11.07 -4.20
CA ASN A 519 -11.80 -10.50 -5.39
C ASN A 519 -10.41 -9.88 -5.13
N GLY A 520 -9.61 -10.39 -4.19
CA GLY A 520 -8.12 -10.30 -4.23
C GLY A 520 -7.39 -8.95 -4.33
N TRP A 521 -8.04 -7.78 -4.21
CA TRP A 521 -7.38 -6.47 -4.50
C TRP A 521 -7.63 -5.37 -3.46
N TRP A 522 -8.27 -5.69 -2.34
CA TRP A 522 -8.57 -4.74 -1.28
C TRP A 522 -8.02 -5.29 0.04
N ALA A 523 -6.94 -4.70 0.51
CA ALA A 523 -6.37 -5.08 1.80
C ALA A 523 -7.15 -4.34 2.91
N ASN A 524 -7.78 -5.09 3.82
CA ASN A 524 -8.22 -4.56 5.11
C ASN A 524 -7.05 -4.32 6.08
N VAL A 525 -5.83 -4.44 5.58
CA VAL A 525 -4.59 -4.37 6.34
C VAL A 525 -3.64 -3.44 5.59
N PHE A 526 -2.87 -2.69 6.34
CA PHE A 526 -1.71 -1.97 5.80
C PHE A 526 -0.50 -2.90 5.85
N GLU A 527 0.20 -3.02 4.73
CA GLU A 527 1.34 -3.92 4.53
C GLU A 527 2.64 -3.17 4.21
N GLY A 528 2.53 -1.87 3.89
CA GLY A 528 3.67 -1.04 3.51
C GLY A 528 4.42 -0.39 4.67
N THR A 529 5.10 0.72 4.38
CA THR A 529 5.78 1.55 5.38
C THR A 529 5.18 2.94 5.42
N PHE A 530 4.89 3.45 6.61
CA PHE A 530 4.52 4.84 6.85
C PHE A 530 5.60 5.51 7.71
N ASP A 531 6.43 6.34 7.08
CA ASP A 531 7.46 7.13 7.76
C ASP A 531 6.95 8.56 8.00
N GLY A 532 6.66 8.89 9.26
CA GLY A 532 6.27 10.23 9.65
C GLY A 532 7.40 11.25 9.50
N ASN A 533 8.66 10.83 9.29
CA ASN A 533 9.81 11.73 9.12
C ASN A 533 9.93 12.80 10.24
N ASN A 534 9.56 12.41 11.47
CA ASN A 534 9.43 13.26 12.66
C ASN A 534 8.43 14.41 12.54
N LYS A 535 7.52 14.35 11.56
CA LYS A 535 6.39 15.27 11.38
C LYS A 535 5.20 14.81 12.22
N ALA A 536 4.26 15.71 12.42
CA ALA A 536 3.10 15.50 13.27
C ALA A 536 1.79 15.40 12.49
N ILE A 537 0.87 14.58 13.01
CA ILE A 537 -0.54 14.61 12.66
C ILE A 537 -1.29 15.20 13.85
N GLY A 538 -1.92 16.36 13.63
CA GLY A 538 -2.69 17.09 14.64
C GLY A 538 -4.21 16.93 14.47
N ASN A 539 -4.96 17.04 15.56
CA ASN A 539 -6.43 17.12 15.57
C ASN A 539 -7.15 15.87 15.03
N LEU A 540 -6.66 14.68 15.40
CA LEU A 540 -7.29 13.43 14.98
C LEU A 540 -8.66 13.26 15.65
N TYR A 541 -9.73 13.37 14.87
CA TYR A 541 -11.11 13.17 15.32
C TYR A 541 -11.68 11.84 14.80
N ILE A 542 -12.12 10.97 15.71
CA ILE A 542 -12.73 9.67 15.39
C ILE A 542 -13.93 9.41 16.31
N TYR A 543 -15.12 9.17 15.75
CA TYR A 543 -16.33 8.86 16.53
C TYR A 543 -17.02 7.61 15.98
N ARG A 544 -16.60 6.43 16.48
CA ARG A 544 -16.97 5.10 15.97
C ARG A 544 -17.18 4.09 17.11
N ARG A 545 -18.05 4.43 18.07
CA ARG A 545 -18.30 3.67 19.32
C ARG A 545 -18.67 2.19 19.14
N SER A 546 -19.22 1.80 18.00
CA SER A 546 -19.63 0.40 17.72
C SER A 546 -18.59 -0.43 16.99
N ALA A 547 -17.53 0.20 16.46
CA ALA A 547 -16.49 -0.47 15.68
C ALA A 547 -15.31 -0.86 16.58
N SER A 548 -14.70 -2.01 16.28
CA SER A 548 -13.46 -2.46 16.89
C SER A 548 -12.26 -2.18 15.97
N ASN A 549 -11.04 -2.29 16.49
CA ASN A 549 -9.79 -2.08 15.73
C ASN A 549 -9.69 -0.68 15.11
N VAL A 550 -10.15 0.32 15.85
CA VAL A 550 -10.18 1.70 15.36
C VAL A 550 -8.91 2.43 15.79
N GLY A 551 -8.30 3.14 14.84
CA GLY A 551 -7.12 3.99 15.04
C GLY A 551 -6.88 4.88 13.82
N LEU A 552 -5.71 5.52 13.74
CA LEU A 552 -5.23 6.09 12.48
C LEU A 552 -5.17 4.99 11.40
N PHE A 553 -4.64 3.83 11.79
CA PHE A 553 -4.65 2.57 11.04
C PHE A 553 -5.58 1.55 11.68
N TYR A 554 -6.29 0.79 10.85
CA TYR A 554 -7.17 -0.29 11.27
C TYR A 554 -6.36 -1.51 11.73
N GLU A 555 -5.56 -2.06 10.81
CA GLU A 555 -4.72 -3.22 11.07
C GLU A 555 -3.39 -3.14 10.29
N LEU A 556 -2.30 -3.57 10.92
CA LEU A 556 -0.99 -3.78 10.32
C LEU A 556 -0.72 -5.29 10.18
N SER A 557 -0.21 -5.70 9.03
CA SER A 557 0.19 -7.09 8.75
C SER A 557 1.41 -7.12 7.82
N SER A 558 1.87 -8.33 7.46
CA SER A 558 2.83 -8.58 6.38
C SER A 558 4.10 -7.72 6.48
N TYR A 559 4.71 -7.65 7.67
CA TYR A 559 5.91 -6.85 7.96
C TYR A 559 5.74 -5.32 7.85
N ALA A 560 4.50 -4.81 7.91
CA ALA A 560 4.24 -3.37 7.88
C ALA A 560 4.98 -2.59 8.96
N ILE A 561 5.37 -1.36 8.65
CA ILE A 561 6.13 -0.49 9.55
C ILE A 561 5.48 0.89 9.64
N ILE A 562 5.16 1.34 10.85
CA ILE A 562 4.91 2.77 11.13
C ILE A 562 6.08 3.29 11.94
N LYS A 563 6.68 4.41 11.50
CA LYS A 563 7.81 4.99 12.23
C LYS A 563 7.88 6.52 12.21
N ASN A 564 8.62 7.09 13.16
CA ASN A 564 9.00 8.50 13.22
C ASN A 564 7.80 9.46 13.15
N LEU A 565 6.73 9.17 13.89
CA LEU A 565 5.47 9.89 13.79
C LEU A 565 5.08 10.50 15.13
N ILE A 566 4.60 11.74 15.11
CA ILE A 566 4.02 12.40 16.28
C ILE A 566 2.51 12.56 16.04
N ILE A 567 1.68 12.17 17.00
CA ILE A 567 0.23 12.44 16.99
C ILE A 567 -0.06 13.41 18.15
N ILE A 568 -0.71 14.52 17.85
CA ILE A 568 -1.02 15.57 18.82
C ILE A 568 -2.50 15.90 18.78
N ASP A 569 -3.10 16.10 19.95
CA ASP A 569 -4.49 16.51 20.12
C ASP A 569 -5.47 15.52 19.46
N VAL A 570 -5.92 14.55 20.25
CA VAL A 570 -6.80 13.47 19.81
C VAL A 570 -8.18 13.65 20.43
N ASP A 571 -9.22 13.46 19.63
CA ASP A 571 -10.62 13.44 20.05
C ASP A 571 -11.28 12.16 19.50
N MET A 572 -11.22 11.10 20.30
CA MET A 572 -11.50 9.73 19.87
C MET A 572 -12.46 9.03 20.82
N GLU A 573 -13.59 8.58 20.26
CA GLU A 573 -14.61 7.77 20.93
C GLU A 573 -14.91 6.49 20.14
N VAL A 574 -14.49 5.34 20.67
CA VAL A 574 -14.37 4.09 19.89
C VAL A 574 -14.80 2.85 20.66
N GLY A 575 -14.96 1.72 19.97
CA GLY A 575 -15.23 0.42 20.57
C GLY A 575 -13.96 -0.33 20.99
N ASN A 576 -14.05 -1.66 21.13
CA ASN A 576 -12.99 -2.54 21.61
C ASN A 576 -11.75 -2.57 20.68
N GLU A 577 -10.63 -3.10 21.17
CA GLU A 577 -9.41 -3.34 20.36
C GLU A 577 -8.90 -2.10 19.64
N SER A 578 -9.15 -0.93 20.20
CA SER A 578 -8.80 0.34 19.55
C SER A 578 -7.52 0.92 20.14
N GLY A 579 -6.78 1.64 19.31
CA GLY A 579 -5.57 2.35 19.69
C GLY A 579 -5.41 3.57 18.80
N ILE A 580 -4.90 4.68 19.34
CA ILE A 580 -4.84 5.96 18.60
C ILE A 580 -4.06 5.80 17.30
N VAL A 581 -2.95 5.07 17.32
CA VAL A 581 -2.13 4.85 16.13
C VAL A 581 -2.67 3.66 15.33
N VAL A 582 -2.87 2.52 16.00
CA VAL A 582 -3.24 1.26 15.34
C VAL A 582 -4.31 0.53 16.13
N GLY A 583 -5.34 0.04 15.45
CA GLY A 583 -6.27 -0.94 16.02
C GLY A 583 -5.56 -2.26 16.36
N LYS A 584 -5.12 -2.98 15.34
CA LYS A 584 -4.45 -4.29 15.49
C LYS A 584 -3.10 -4.37 14.77
N MET A 585 -2.12 -5.02 15.39
CA MET A 585 -0.82 -5.36 14.80
C MET A 585 -0.64 -6.88 14.79
N SER A 586 -0.21 -7.43 13.65
CA SER A 586 0.12 -8.85 13.47
C SER A 586 1.28 -9.05 12.49
N SER A 587 1.66 -10.31 12.24
CA SER A 587 2.56 -10.73 11.16
C SER A 587 3.87 -9.92 11.08
N TYR A 588 4.59 -9.85 12.20
CA TYR A 588 5.90 -9.18 12.33
C TYR A 588 5.89 -7.66 12.03
N SER A 589 4.72 -7.01 12.08
CA SER A 589 4.61 -5.56 11.93
C SER A 589 5.24 -4.78 13.10
N LYS A 590 5.63 -3.53 12.83
CA LYS A 590 6.43 -2.71 13.75
C LYS A 590 5.90 -1.30 13.92
N LEU A 591 5.98 -0.80 15.15
CA LEU A 591 5.71 0.58 15.53
C LEU A 591 6.97 1.17 16.20
N LEU A 592 7.64 2.12 15.54
CA LEU A 592 8.99 2.54 15.93
C LEU A 592 9.07 4.07 16.05
N ASN A 593 9.56 4.59 17.18
CA ASN A 593 9.73 6.05 17.32
C ASN A 593 8.42 6.82 17.07
N VAL A 594 7.34 6.41 17.74
CA VAL A 594 6.03 7.06 17.62
C VAL A 594 5.62 7.67 18.94
N SER A 595 5.15 8.92 18.90
CA SER A 595 4.71 9.67 20.08
C SER A 595 3.25 10.06 19.98
N VAL A 596 2.48 9.88 21.06
CA VAL A 596 1.15 10.47 21.25
C VAL A 596 1.23 11.50 22.35
N LYS A 597 0.82 12.75 22.08
CA LYS A 597 0.94 13.89 22.99
C LYS A 597 -0.34 14.73 23.01
N MET A 598 -0.46 15.57 24.02
CA MET A 598 -1.49 16.61 24.13
C MET A 598 -0.84 18.00 24.09
N PHE A 599 -1.47 18.94 23.41
CA PHE A 599 -1.13 20.36 23.45
C PHE A 599 -2.33 21.22 23.88
N ASN A 600 -3.47 21.11 23.20
CA ASN A 600 -4.66 21.91 23.52
C ASN A 600 -5.77 21.09 24.18
N ALA A 601 -6.22 20.04 23.50
CA ALA A 601 -7.41 19.30 23.85
C ALA A 601 -7.17 17.82 23.59
N PHE A 602 -7.58 17.00 24.54
CA PHE A 602 -7.44 15.56 24.44
C PHE A 602 -8.67 14.90 25.04
N ASN A 603 -9.29 14.05 24.24
CA ASN A 603 -10.40 13.21 24.64
C ASN A 603 -10.15 11.84 24.03
N TYR A 604 -9.89 10.85 24.86
CA TYR A 604 -9.83 9.46 24.42
C TYR A 604 -10.69 8.60 25.31
N LYS A 605 -11.77 8.07 24.72
CA LYS A 605 -12.79 7.30 25.42
C LYS A 605 -13.12 6.02 24.68
N VAL A 606 -13.01 4.90 25.40
CA VAL A 606 -13.30 3.57 24.86
C VAL A 606 -14.59 3.03 25.46
N PHE A 607 -15.52 2.64 24.59
CA PHE A 607 -16.80 2.00 24.92
C PHE A 607 -16.68 0.50 24.69
N ALA A 608 -16.13 -0.20 25.68
CA ALA A 608 -16.03 -1.65 25.56
C ALA A 608 -17.40 -2.31 25.68
N LYS A 609 -17.74 -3.20 24.73
CA LYS A 609 -18.85 -4.15 24.93
C LYS A 609 -18.38 -5.14 26.00
N GLY A 610 -18.94 -5.03 27.21
CA GLY A 610 -18.53 -5.84 28.36
C GLY A 610 -18.51 -7.34 28.04
N GLY A 611 -17.51 -8.05 28.58
CA GLY A 611 -17.46 -9.52 28.60
C GLY A 611 -16.43 -10.24 27.72
N ASN A 612 -15.74 -9.58 26.77
CA ASN A 612 -14.99 -10.31 25.72
C ASN A 612 -13.46 -10.46 25.87
N GLY A 613 -12.81 -10.04 26.95
CA GLY A 613 -11.34 -10.19 27.09
C GLY A 613 -10.50 -9.33 26.12
N ASN A 614 -11.15 -8.53 25.30
CA ASN A 614 -10.52 -7.69 24.28
C ASN A 614 -10.29 -6.29 24.86
N GLY A 615 -9.02 -5.86 24.92
CA GLY A 615 -8.59 -4.59 25.50
C GLY A 615 -8.34 -3.52 24.45
N SER A 616 -8.23 -2.27 24.89
CA SER A 616 -7.83 -1.13 24.03
C SER A 616 -6.58 -0.46 24.57
N GLY A 617 -5.76 0.11 23.70
CA GLY A 617 -4.50 0.72 24.09
C GLY A 617 -4.50 2.23 23.88
N GLY A 618 -3.60 2.93 24.57
CA GLY A 618 -3.28 4.32 24.26
C GLY A 618 -2.72 4.46 22.85
N MET A 619 -1.85 3.55 22.42
CA MET A 619 -1.26 3.56 21.07
C MET A 619 -1.78 2.46 20.16
N VAL A 620 -1.83 1.23 20.67
CA VAL A 620 -2.17 0.02 19.91
C VAL A 620 -3.26 -0.78 20.63
N GLY A 621 -4.35 -1.11 19.94
CA GLY A 621 -5.41 -1.92 20.53
C GLY A 621 -4.96 -3.35 20.84
N THR A 622 -4.58 -4.10 19.80
CA THR A 622 -4.15 -5.51 19.92
C THR A 622 -2.80 -5.75 19.25
N MET A 623 -1.92 -6.53 19.89
CA MET A 623 -0.56 -6.84 19.43
C MET A 623 -0.31 -8.36 19.43
N ASN A 624 -0.08 -8.95 18.25
CA ASN A 624 0.05 -10.41 18.07
C ASN A 624 1.26 -10.78 17.19
N ASP A 625 1.62 -12.07 17.12
CA ASP A 625 2.44 -12.68 16.06
C ASP A 625 3.74 -11.96 15.66
N GLY A 626 4.72 -11.89 16.56
CA GLY A 626 6.09 -11.44 16.26
C GLY A 626 6.25 -9.93 16.14
N THR A 627 5.27 -9.17 16.59
CA THR A 627 5.22 -7.70 16.46
C THR A 627 6.17 -7.00 17.41
N THR A 628 6.55 -5.77 17.07
CA THR A 628 7.47 -4.93 17.86
C THR A 628 6.95 -3.51 18.04
N ILE A 629 6.99 -3.01 19.26
CA ILE A 629 6.83 -1.59 19.61
C ILE A 629 8.13 -1.14 20.27
N GLU A 630 8.81 -0.14 19.71
CA GLU A 630 10.09 0.34 20.23
C GLU A 630 10.23 1.86 20.17
N ASN A 631 10.80 2.45 21.23
CA ASN A 631 11.04 3.91 21.33
C ASN A 631 9.76 4.73 21.23
N CYS A 632 8.68 4.28 21.88
CA CYS A 632 7.38 4.94 21.79
C CYS A 632 7.01 5.68 23.07
N LEU A 633 6.39 6.86 22.91
CA LEU A 633 5.96 7.72 24.01
C LEU A 633 4.45 7.90 23.95
N PHE A 634 3.77 7.57 25.04
CA PHE A 634 2.39 7.98 25.27
C PHE A 634 2.36 8.98 26.43
N ASP A 635 1.95 10.22 26.15
CA ASP A 635 1.89 11.31 27.12
C ASP A 635 0.59 12.12 26.96
N ALA A 636 -0.51 11.56 27.48
CA ALA A 636 -1.84 12.14 27.36
C ALA A 636 -2.82 11.56 28.39
N PRO A 637 -3.92 12.26 28.74
CA PRO A 637 -4.96 11.69 29.58
C PRO A 637 -5.78 10.62 28.84
N MET A 638 -6.41 9.70 29.56
CA MET A 638 -7.31 8.70 28.96
C MET A 638 -8.45 8.33 29.90
N GLN A 639 -9.60 7.95 29.33
CA GLN A 639 -10.74 7.46 30.08
C GLN A 639 -11.23 6.11 29.57
N GLN A 640 -11.23 5.12 30.46
CA GLN A 640 -11.78 3.80 30.19
C GLN A 640 -13.22 3.66 30.73
N GLN A 641 -14.17 3.21 29.90
CA GLN A 641 -15.52 2.89 30.39
C GLN A 641 -15.64 1.48 30.98
N SER A 642 -15.08 0.47 30.33
CA SER A 642 -15.10 -0.94 30.77
C SER A 642 -13.99 -1.76 30.06
N GLY A 643 -13.79 -3.03 30.43
CA GLY A 643 -12.87 -3.96 29.75
C GLY A 643 -11.43 -3.93 30.26
N TYR A 644 -10.46 -4.13 29.36
CA TYR A 644 -9.03 -4.03 29.66
C TYR A 644 -8.43 -2.85 28.91
N PHE A 645 -7.51 -2.14 29.54
CA PHE A 645 -6.86 -1.01 28.89
C PHE A 645 -5.38 -0.91 29.24
N GLY A 646 -4.52 -0.67 28.25
CA GLY A 646 -3.09 -0.45 28.47
C GLY A 646 -2.61 0.89 27.93
N GLY A 647 -1.68 1.55 28.61
CA GLY A 647 -1.13 2.83 28.13
C GLY A 647 -0.45 2.75 26.77
N ILE A 648 0.20 1.62 26.46
CA ILE A 648 0.77 1.35 25.12
C ILE A 648 -0.14 0.38 24.35
N VAL A 649 -0.36 -0.83 24.90
CA VAL A 649 -1.07 -1.92 24.22
C VAL A 649 -2.30 -2.36 25.02
N GLY A 650 -3.45 -2.48 24.36
CA GLY A 650 -4.64 -3.04 25.00
C GLY A 650 -4.49 -4.51 25.35
N THR A 651 -4.29 -5.37 24.36
CA THR A 651 -4.11 -6.82 24.54
C THR A 651 -2.92 -7.35 23.74
N THR A 652 -2.16 -8.28 24.32
CA THR A 652 -1.09 -9.02 23.61
C THR A 652 -1.12 -10.51 23.90
N ASN A 653 -1.09 -11.38 22.89
CA ASN A 653 -1.42 -12.81 23.06
C ASN A 653 -0.30 -13.82 22.71
N ARG A 654 0.69 -13.47 21.90
CA ARG A 654 1.70 -14.40 21.33
C ARG A 654 3.10 -13.82 21.49
N THR A 655 3.95 -13.91 20.46
CA THR A 655 5.27 -13.29 20.44
C THR A 655 5.14 -11.78 20.28
N ALA A 656 5.65 -10.99 21.23
CA ALA A 656 5.60 -9.53 21.21
C ALA A 656 6.80 -8.92 21.93
N LEU A 657 7.34 -7.82 21.39
CA LEU A 657 8.37 -7.01 22.04
C LEU A 657 7.87 -5.57 22.23
N ILE A 658 7.75 -5.13 23.48
CA ILE A 658 7.52 -3.73 23.85
C ILE A 658 8.80 -3.24 24.53
N SER A 659 9.49 -2.28 23.93
CA SER A 659 10.77 -1.82 24.47
C SER A 659 11.01 -0.34 24.37
N LYS A 660 11.77 0.22 25.31
CA LYS A 660 12.13 1.66 25.32
C LYS A 660 10.89 2.55 25.24
N CYS A 661 9.84 2.21 25.97
CA CYS A 661 8.57 2.93 25.94
C CYS A 661 8.33 3.73 27.22
N THR A 662 7.74 4.92 27.08
CA THR A 662 7.34 5.76 28.22
C THR A 662 5.84 5.99 28.20
N VAL A 663 5.21 5.89 29.37
CA VAL A 663 3.79 6.14 29.58
C VAL A 663 3.61 7.21 30.65
N SER A 664 2.85 8.25 30.32
CA SER A 664 2.54 9.39 31.16
C SER A 664 1.12 9.90 30.90
N GLY A 665 0.56 10.65 31.85
CA GLY A 665 -0.79 11.18 31.78
C GLY A 665 -1.67 10.75 32.96
N ILE A 666 -2.90 11.27 32.99
CA ILE A 666 -3.91 10.94 34.02
C ILE A 666 -4.87 9.91 33.44
N PHE A 667 -4.95 8.75 34.09
CA PHE A 667 -5.69 7.59 33.58
C PHE A 667 -6.88 7.33 34.52
N ASP A 668 -8.08 7.60 34.00
CA ASP A 668 -9.32 7.47 34.77
C ASP A 668 -10.11 6.21 34.39
N GLN A 669 -10.60 5.50 35.41
CA GLN A 669 -11.38 4.27 35.26
C GLN A 669 -12.83 4.48 35.67
N VAL A 670 -13.76 4.05 34.82
CA VAL A 670 -15.15 3.82 35.26
C VAL A 670 -15.32 2.38 35.74
N SER A 671 -14.88 1.39 34.94
CA SER A 671 -14.87 -0.02 35.30
C SER A 671 -13.82 -0.80 34.49
N GLY A 672 -13.49 -2.03 34.87
CA GLY A 672 -12.53 -2.89 34.17
C GLY A 672 -11.16 -2.96 34.84
N TYR A 673 -10.09 -3.15 34.04
CA TYR A 673 -8.69 -3.20 34.48
C TYR A 673 -7.81 -2.29 33.63
N MET A 674 -6.86 -1.59 34.26
CA MET A 674 -5.86 -0.76 33.60
C MET A 674 -4.43 -1.20 33.91
N GLY A 675 -3.61 -1.32 32.86
CA GLY A 675 -2.17 -1.43 33.00
C GLY A 675 -1.47 -0.21 32.45
N GLY A 676 -0.39 0.22 33.10
CA GLY A 676 0.42 1.30 32.58
C GLY A 676 0.97 0.98 31.18
N ILE A 677 1.39 -0.26 30.92
CA ILE A 677 1.92 -0.66 29.60
C ILE A 677 0.92 -1.52 28.81
N VAL A 678 0.46 -2.61 29.41
CA VAL A 678 -0.40 -3.63 28.77
C VAL A 678 -1.71 -3.76 29.54
N GLY A 679 -2.84 -3.76 28.85
CA GLY A 679 -4.15 -3.97 29.49
C GLY A 679 -4.39 -5.43 29.88
N ASN A 680 -4.26 -6.35 28.92
CA ASN A 680 -4.53 -7.78 29.10
C ASN A 680 -3.49 -8.67 28.40
N ILE A 681 -3.18 -9.80 29.04
CA ILE A 681 -2.55 -10.94 28.39
C ILE A 681 -3.54 -12.12 28.46
N PRO A 682 -4.10 -12.58 27.33
CA PRO A 682 -5.03 -13.69 27.32
C PRO A 682 -4.31 -15.02 27.47
N TYR A 683 -5.02 -16.01 27.99
CA TYR A 683 -4.50 -17.38 28.04
C TYR A 683 -4.45 -18.01 26.65
N ILE A 684 -3.52 -18.95 26.48
CA ILE A 684 -3.54 -19.87 25.33
C ILE A 684 -3.64 -21.33 25.85
N PRO A 685 -3.84 -22.32 24.97
CA PRO A 685 -3.78 -23.73 25.37
C PRO A 685 -2.33 -24.18 25.63
N TYR A 686 -2.12 -25.13 26.55
CA TYR A 686 -0.77 -25.61 26.92
C TYR A 686 0.04 -26.13 25.73
N TYR A 687 -0.59 -26.80 24.76
CA TYR A 687 0.08 -27.27 23.55
C TYR A 687 0.59 -26.14 22.64
N SER A 688 0.12 -24.90 22.86
CA SER A 688 0.57 -23.70 22.17
C SER A 688 1.54 -22.85 23.00
N LYS A 689 1.95 -23.28 24.21
CA LYS A 689 2.74 -22.44 25.13
C LYS A 689 4.03 -21.87 24.52
N SER A 690 4.69 -22.62 23.64
CA SER A 690 5.91 -22.19 22.95
C SER A 690 5.69 -21.05 21.95
N SER A 691 4.44 -20.76 21.60
CA SER A 691 4.06 -19.63 20.73
C SER A 691 3.82 -18.32 21.50
N GLN A 692 3.86 -18.33 22.84
CA GLN A 692 3.75 -17.14 23.67
C GLN A 692 5.11 -16.70 24.17
N SER A 693 5.55 -15.51 23.78
CA SER A 693 6.80 -14.90 24.25
C SER A 693 6.65 -13.39 24.26
N ILE A 694 6.30 -12.83 25.41
CA ILE A 694 6.00 -11.40 25.58
C ILE A 694 7.13 -10.76 26.35
N LYS A 695 7.84 -9.82 25.74
CA LYS A 695 8.97 -9.11 26.34
C LYS A 695 8.62 -7.65 26.53
N ILE A 696 8.67 -7.18 27.78
CA ILE A 696 8.55 -5.77 28.14
C ILE A 696 9.89 -5.35 28.74
N GLN A 697 10.61 -4.46 28.06
CA GLN A 697 11.95 -4.10 28.48
C GLN A 697 12.29 -2.63 28.33
N ASP A 698 13.09 -2.10 29.25
CA ASP A 698 13.54 -0.71 29.20
C ASP A 698 12.38 0.30 29.17
N CYS A 699 11.35 0.11 29.99
CA CYS A 699 10.13 0.94 29.95
C CYS A 699 9.92 1.75 31.23
N VAL A 700 9.24 2.90 31.10
CA VAL A 700 8.94 3.80 32.22
C VAL A 700 7.46 4.13 32.29
N VAL A 701 6.90 4.04 33.49
CA VAL A 701 5.49 4.35 33.75
C VAL A 701 5.40 5.45 34.80
N HIS A 702 5.15 6.66 34.33
CA HIS A 702 4.85 7.83 35.16
C HIS A 702 3.35 8.12 35.26
N ALA A 703 2.51 7.35 34.56
CA ALA A 703 1.07 7.58 34.52
C ALA A 703 0.45 7.61 35.94
N ASN A 704 -0.44 8.58 36.15
CA ASN A 704 -1.21 8.68 37.38
C ASN A 704 -2.53 7.92 37.23
N MET A 705 -2.62 6.74 37.83
CA MET A 705 -3.81 5.89 37.87
C MET A 705 -4.45 5.86 39.27
N ALA A 706 -4.32 6.93 40.06
CA ALA A 706 -4.86 6.99 41.43
C ALA A 706 -6.40 6.82 41.48
N ASN A 707 -7.09 7.31 40.46
CA ASN A 707 -8.55 7.22 40.30
C ASN A 707 -9.02 5.88 39.72
N ALA A 708 -8.10 4.98 39.38
CA ALA A 708 -8.42 3.66 38.86
C ALA A 708 -8.42 2.64 40.00
N SER A 709 -9.58 2.01 40.22
CA SER A 709 -9.77 1.03 41.30
C SER A 709 -9.02 -0.28 41.04
N ASN A 710 -8.90 -0.67 39.77
CA ASN A 710 -8.19 -1.87 39.32
C ASN A 710 -7.08 -1.48 38.34
N SER A 711 -5.99 -0.92 38.87
CA SER A 711 -4.85 -0.46 38.08
C SER A 711 -3.54 -1.12 38.47
N SER A 712 -2.65 -1.30 37.49
CA SER A 712 -1.28 -1.72 37.71
C SER A 712 -0.29 -0.86 36.93
N GLY A 713 0.96 -0.82 37.38
CA GLY A 713 2.03 -0.18 36.65
C GLY A 713 2.34 -0.85 35.31
N ILE A 714 2.22 -2.18 35.19
CA ILE A 714 2.58 -2.89 33.94
C ILE A 714 1.37 -3.52 33.26
N ILE A 715 0.78 -4.56 33.86
CA ILE A 715 -0.24 -5.43 33.25
C ILE A 715 -1.55 -5.31 34.02
N GLY A 716 -2.58 -4.74 33.39
CA GLY A 716 -3.86 -4.49 34.03
C GLY A 716 -4.48 -5.75 34.63
N GLY A 717 -4.64 -6.78 33.82
CA GLY A 717 -5.12 -8.09 34.28
C GLY A 717 -4.81 -9.21 33.30
N ILE A 718 -5.16 -10.42 33.72
CA ILE A 718 -5.14 -11.64 32.89
C ILE A 718 -6.57 -12.20 32.89
N HIS A 719 -7.19 -12.33 31.72
CA HIS A 719 -8.58 -12.80 31.58
C HIS A 719 -8.65 -14.33 31.31
N CYS A 720 -9.45 -15.09 32.07
CA CYS A 720 -9.73 -16.53 31.86
C CYS A 720 -11.25 -16.79 31.72
N ARG A 721 -11.74 -17.51 30.68
CA ARG A 721 -13.17 -17.85 30.49
C ARG A 721 -13.49 -19.32 30.82
N LYS A 722 -14.69 -19.58 31.37
CA LYS A 722 -15.24 -20.95 31.62
C LYS A 722 -16.03 -21.55 30.45
N GLU A 723 -16.54 -20.74 29.52
CA GLU A 723 -17.69 -21.13 28.67
C GLU A 723 -17.45 -22.09 27.48
N GLN A 724 -16.25 -22.65 27.26
CA GLN A 724 -16.00 -23.48 26.06
C GLN A 724 -16.00 -25.01 26.24
N TYR A 725 -16.23 -25.58 27.42
CA TYR A 725 -16.12 -27.04 27.58
C TYR A 725 -17.27 -27.70 28.35
N TYR A 726 -18.43 -27.75 27.68
CA TYR A 726 -19.35 -28.88 27.81
C TYR A 726 -19.30 -29.74 26.53
N ASN A 727 -18.10 -30.16 26.11
CA ASN A 727 -17.89 -31.44 25.40
C ASN A 727 -16.44 -31.56 24.93
N SER A 728 -15.61 -32.28 25.68
CA SER A 728 -14.71 -33.34 25.20
C SER A 728 -13.58 -33.58 26.20
N ASN A 729 -13.33 -34.85 26.46
CA ASN A 729 -12.28 -35.40 27.30
C ASN A 729 -10.87 -34.98 26.81
N THR A 730 -10.41 -33.77 27.12
CA THR A 730 -9.01 -33.38 26.90
C THR A 730 -8.38 -32.85 28.17
N THR A 731 -7.28 -33.50 28.54
CA THR A 731 -6.30 -33.19 29.58
C THR A 731 -5.48 -31.93 29.27
N GLY A 732 -6.12 -30.82 28.89
CA GLY A 732 -5.45 -29.61 28.39
C GLY A 732 -5.46 -28.45 29.38
N GLN A 733 -4.34 -28.22 30.08
CA GLN A 733 -4.14 -27.00 30.87
C GLN A 733 -4.14 -25.76 29.95
N SER A 734 -4.69 -24.63 30.40
CA SER A 734 -4.61 -23.34 29.70
C SER A 734 -3.95 -22.30 30.59
N GLY A 735 -3.28 -21.29 30.03
CA GLY A 735 -2.41 -20.45 30.85
C GLY A 735 -1.76 -19.28 30.14
N VAL A 736 -0.93 -18.57 30.88
CA VAL A 736 -0.03 -17.53 30.36
C VAL A 736 1.41 -17.98 30.57
N TRP A 737 2.20 -17.90 29.52
CA TRP A 737 3.58 -18.37 29.48
C TRP A 737 4.51 -17.33 28.85
N GLY A 738 5.81 -17.46 29.15
CA GLY A 738 6.86 -16.78 28.42
C GLY A 738 6.82 -15.25 28.51
N VAL A 739 6.39 -14.69 29.65
CA VAL A 739 6.41 -13.25 29.86
C VAL A 739 7.73 -12.85 30.52
N THR A 740 8.45 -11.89 29.95
CA THR A 740 9.70 -11.35 30.50
C THR A 740 9.54 -9.85 30.71
N ILE A 741 9.75 -9.41 31.96
CA ILE A 741 9.76 -8.00 32.35
C ILE A 741 11.17 -7.68 32.82
N SER A 742 11.86 -6.79 32.14
CA SER A 742 13.24 -6.44 32.49
C SER A 742 13.50 -4.95 32.39
N ARG A 743 14.17 -4.36 33.39
CA ARG A 743 14.47 -2.92 33.41
C ARG A 743 13.23 -2.02 33.23
N VAL A 744 12.15 -2.32 33.96
CA VAL A 744 10.93 -1.50 33.96
C VAL A 744 10.86 -0.69 35.26
N ILE A 745 10.58 0.61 35.15
CA ILE A 745 10.50 1.52 36.30
C ILE A 745 9.10 2.15 36.38
N ILE A 746 8.46 2.08 37.55
CA ILE A 746 7.18 2.72 37.84
C ILE A 746 7.38 3.82 38.87
N THR A 747 7.09 5.06 38.48
CA THR A 747 7.17 6.25 39.35
C THR A 747 5.84 6.98 39.48
N GLY A 748 4.82 6.56 38.72
CA GLY A 748 3.44 7.01 38.82
C GLY A 748 2.66 6.34 39.95
N TYR A 749 1.38 6.72 40.08
CA TYR A 749 0.45 6.12 41.03
C TYR A 749 -0.28 4.94 40.39
N ALA A 750 -0.26 3.78 41.05
CA ALA A 750 -0.99 2.58 40.64
C ALA A 750 -1.40 1.74 41.85
N ARG A 751 -2.45 0.91 41.72
CA ARG A 751 -2.86 0.00 42.81
C ARG A 751 -1.94 -1.20 42.97
N ALA A 752 -1.18 -1.56 41.94
CA ALA A 752 -0.25 -2.67 41.93
C ALA A 752 0.96 -2.36 41.04
N SER A 753 2.11 -2.94 41.32
CA SER A 753 3.31 -2.75 40.50
C SER A 753 3.24 -3.56 39.20
N THR A 754 3.06 -4.87 39.28
CA THR A 754 3.06 -5.75 38.11
C THR A 754 1.66 -6.05 37.60
N LEU A 755 0.88 -6.79 38.39
CA LEU A 755 -0.46 -7.27 38.05
C LEU A 755 -1.44 -6.80 39.14
N SER A 756 -2.50 -6.09 38.74
CA SER A 756 -3.50 -5.59 39.70
C SER A 756 -4.39 -6.69 40.22
N TYR A 757 -4.71 -7.64 39.34
CA TYR A 757 -5.76 -8.58 39.59
C TYR A 757 -5.54 -9.83 38.75
N TRP A 758 -5.69 -10.97 39.42
CA TRP A 758 -5.67 -12.30 38.82
C TRP A 758 -6.91 -13.02 39.33
N THR A 759 -8.06 -12.93 38.63
CA THR A 759 -9.20 -13.78 39.01
C THR A 759 -9.99 -14.35 37.85
N TRP A 760 -10.59 -15.50 38.21
CA TRP A 760 -11.83 -16.07 37.70
C TRP A 760 -12.95 -15.05 37.53
N ASP A 761 -13.86 -15.37 36.60
CA ASP A 761 -15.20 -14.79 36.55
C ASP A 761 -15.96 -15.09 37.85
N HIS A 762 -16.13 -14.08 38.71
CA HIS A 762 -16.92 -14.19 39.93
C HIS A 762 -18.43 -14.13 39.70
N THR A 763 -18.90 -14.09 38.44
CA THR A 763 -20.34 -14.07 38.14
C THR A 763 -21.07 -15.32 38.68
N TYR A 764 -20.36 -16.39 39.08
CA TYR A 764 -20.96 -17.65 39.57
C TYR A 764 -20.44 -18.23 40.90
N GLY A 765 -19.59 -17.55 41.68
CA GLY A 765 -19.29 -17.95 43.07
C GLY A 765 -18.57 -19.30 43.32
N GLU A 766 -17.82 -19.84 42.35
CA GLU A 766 -17.11 -21.13 42.49
C GLU A 766 -15.59 -20.99 42.78
N THR A 767 -15.00 -22.04 43.35
CA THR A 767 -13.57 -22.16 43.71
C THR A 767 -12.68 -22.59 42.52
N PRO A 768 -11.36 -22.31 42.57
CA PRO A 768 -10.37 -22.69 41.56
C PRO A 768 -10.44 -24.14 41.08
N SER A 769 -10.60 -24.40 39.77
CA SER A 769 -10.27 -25.71 39.20
C SER A 769 -8.80 -25.79 38.82
N SER A 770 -8.18 -26.95 38.99
CA SER A 770 -6.75 -27.26 38.81
C SER A 770 -6.20 -27.16 37.37
N GLY A 771 -6.89 -26.47 36.46
CA GLY A 771 -6.60 -26.45 35.01
C GLY A 771 -5.91 -25.20 34.45
N TYR A 772 -5.71 -24.13 35.25
CA TYR A 772 -5.13 -22.86 34.78
C TYR A 772 -3.74 -22.58 35.37
N PHE A 773 -2.79 -22.14 34.53
CA PHE A 773 -1.38 -22.00 34.91
C PHE A 773 -0.77 -20.66 34.48
N ILE A 774 0.14 -20.13 35.29
CA ILE A 774 1.11 -19.11 34.87
C ILE A 774 2.50 -19.70 35.02
N GLY A 775 3.31 -19.66 33.97
CA GLY A 775 4.64 -20.27 33.95
C GLY A 775 5.64 -19.47 33.12
N GLU A 776 6.93 -19.75 33.30
CA GLU A 776 8.01 -19.13 32.50
C GLU A 776 7.99 -17.59 32.55
N TRP A 777 7.60 -17.04 33.71
CA TRP A 777 7.50 -15.61 33.94
C TRP A 777 8.78 -15.10 34.60
N ILE A 778 9.51 -14.24 33.89
CA ILE A 778 10.81 -13.70 34.32
C ILE A 778 10.65 -12.23 34.68
N LEU A 779 11.17 -11.85 35.84
CA LEU A 779 11.28 -10.47 36.29
C LEU A 779 12.74 -10.18 36.60
N ASP A 780 13.28 -9.12 36.00
CA ASP A 780 14.68 -8.75 36.16
C ASP A 780 14.87 -7.24 36.31
N ASN A 781 15.69 -6.82 37.28
CA ASN A 781 16.13 -5.43 37.46
C ASN A 781 15.02 -4.37 37.31
N SER A 782 13.83 -4.61 37.86
CA SER A 782 12.65 -3.75 37.63
C SER A 782 12.09 -3.25 38.97
N PHE A 783 11.79 -1.95 39.03
CA PHE A 783 11.55 -1.23 40.28
C PHE A 783 10.23 -0.44 40.28
N TYR A 784 9.63 -0.28 41.46
CA TYR A 784 8.47 0.60 41.63
C TYR A 784 8.59 1.51 42.85
N ASP A 785 8.04 2.72 42.73
CA ASP A 785 7.96 3.67 43.84
C ASP A 785 6.91 3.23 44.85
N ARG A 786 7.37 2.70 45.98
CA ARG A 786 6.48 2.19 47.04
C ARG A 786 5.67 3.27 47.76
N ASN A 787 6.00 4.55 47.56
CA ASN A 787 5.23 5.65 48.12
C ASN A 787 3.96 5.94 47.30
N LYS A 788 3.93 5.48 46.04
CA LYS A 788 2.87 5.78 45.07
C LYS A 788 2.16 4.54 44.54
N THR A 789 2.84 3.41 44.56
CA THR A 789 2.35 2.13 44.03
C THR A 789 2.47 1.02 45.07
N SER A 790 1.52 0.09 45.12
CA SER A 790 1.56 -1.07 46.02
C SER A 790 2.12 -2.32 45.33
N ALA A 791 2.43 -3.36 46.11
CA ALA A 791 2.83 -4.67 45.58
C ALA A 791 1.74 -5.25 44.66
N GLY A 792 2.16 -5.98 43.61
CA GLY A 792 1.25 -6.70 42.74
C GLY A 792 0.72 -8.00 43.35
N SER A 793 -0.31 -8.56 42.72
CA SER A 793 -0.87 -9.86 43.11
C SER A 793 0.00 -11.06 42.72
N TYR A 794 0.89 -10.90 41.73
CA TYR A 794 1.82 -11.92 41.24
C TYR A 794 3.10 -11.27 40.67
N ASN A 795 4.27 -11.89 40.89
CA ASN A 795 5.60 -11.43 40.43
C ASN A 795 5.83 -9.92 40.59
N THR A 796 5.69 -9.46 41.82
CA THR A 796 5.88 -8.05 42.23
C THR A 796 7.28 -7.54 41.92
N LEU A 797 7.37 -6.34 41.32
CA LEU A 797 8.63 -5.59 41.11
C LEU A 797 9.36 -5.32 42.45
N GLU A 798 10.65 -5.02 42.39
CA GLU A 798 11.38 -4.63 43.61
C GLU A 798 10.94 -3.24 44.09
N ALA A 799 10.56 -3.15 45.36
CA ALA A 799 10.08 -1.92 45.98
C ALA A 799 11.26 -0.99 46.31
N LYS A 800 11.18 0.27 45.89
CA LYS A 800 12.14 1.33 46.23
C LYS A 800 11.41 2.56 46.73
N TYR A 801 11.94 3.21 47.75
CA TYR A 801 11.45 4.53 48.17
C TYR A 801 11.79 5.57 47.09
N THR A 802 11.01 6.64 46.99
CA THR A 802 11.24 7.73 46.03
C THR A 802 12.69 8.22 45.99
N PRO A 803 13.40 8.45 47.12
CA PRO A 803 14.81 8.86 47.08
C PRO A 803 15.75 7.80 46.50
N GLU A 804 15.46 6.51 46.70
CA GLU A 804 16.27 5.42 46.13
C GLU A 804 16.08 5.33 44.62
N ILE A 805 14.85 5.52 44.12
CA ILE A 805 14.56 5.61 42.68
C ILE A 805 15.30 6.76 42.02
N ARG A 806 15.46 7.88 42.72
CA ARG A 806 16.14 9.06 42.19
C ARG A 806 17.66 8.99 42.36
N HIS A 807 18.21 7.84 42.76
CA HIS A 807 19.63 7.67 43.02
C HIS A 807 20.28 6.67 42.06
N SER A 808 21.42 7.05 41.48
CA SER A 808 22.11 6.28 40.44
C SER A 808 22.56 4.88 40.87
N SER A 809 22.90 4.69 42.15
CA SER A 809 23.34 3.38 42.69
C SER A 809 22.29 2.28 42.59
N THR A 810 21.01 2.63 42.38
CA THR A 810 19.92 1.67 42.23
C THR A 810 20.01 0.90 40.91
N TYR A 811 20.68 1.44 39.90
CA TYR A 811 20.56 1.01 38.52
C TYR A 811 21.83 0.40 37.92
N GLY A 812 22.54 -0.43 38.69
CA GLY A 812 23.80 -1.04 38.26
C GLY A 812 23.73 -1.86 36.95
N ALA A 813 22.54 -2.33 36.56
CA ALA A 813 22.30 -3.08 35.32
C ALA A 813 21.74 -2.23 34.15
N TYR A 814 21.62 -0.91 34.31
CA TYR A 814 21.03 -0.01 33.31
C TYR A 814 22.09 0.80 32.57
N ASP A 815 21.83 1.11 31.31
CA ASP A 815 22.66 2.01 30.51
C ASP A 815 22.16 3.47 30.63
N PHE A 816 22.71 4.20 31.60
CA PHE A 816 22.47 5.63 31.80
C PHE A 816 23.30 6.55 30.88
N VAL A 817 23.99 5.98 29.90
CA VAL A 817 24.74 6.74 28.89
C VAL A 817 23.91 6.86 27.61
N ASN A 818 23.33 5.76 27.15
CA ASN A 818 22.69 5.70 25.84
C ASN A 818 21.15 5.53 25.88
N ILE A 819 20.59 5.05 26.99
CA ILE A 819 19.15 4.73 27.08
C ILE A 819 18.46 5.58 28.14
N TRP A 820 19.04 5.67 29.33
CA TRP A 820 18.41 6.23 30.52
C TRP A 820 19.07 7.54 30.97
N ALA A 821 18.32 8.40 31.64
CA ALA A 821 18.80 9.60 32.31
C ALA A 821 17.90 9.96 33.50
N PHE A 822 18.32 10.91 34.33
CA PHE A 822 17.47 11.52 35.35
C PHE A 822 16.99 12.90 34.88
N ASP A 823 15.70 13.19 35.00
CA ASP A 823 15.13 14.49 34.60
C ASP A 823 14.73 15.32 35.82
N GLU A 824 15.70 16.09 36.34
CA GLU A 824 15.50 17.01 37.47
C GLU A 824 14.51 18.13 37.16
N LYS A 825 14.40 18.55 35.89
CA LYS A 825 13.66 19.76 35.50
C LYS A 825 12.18 19.48 35.30
N ASN A 826 11.82 18.40 34.60
CA ASN A 826 10.43 18.12 34.27
C ASN A 826 9.83 16.96 35.07
N ARG A 827 10.67 16.14 35.74
CA ARG A 827 10.23 14.93 36.45
C ARG A 827 10.86 14.79 37.84
N GLU A 828 11.30 15.91 38.44
CA GLU A 828 11.82 15.95 39.81
C GLU A 828 12.96 14.96 40.10
N GLY A 829 13.73 14.59 39.07
CA GLY A 829 14.84 13.65 39.17
C GLY A 829 14.43 12.18 39.02
N ASP A 830 13.21 11.89 38.59
CA ASP A 830 12.83 10.53 38.23
C ASP A 830 13.64 10.05 37.00
N PRO A 831 13.92 8.73 36.90
CA PRO A 831 14.55 8.16 35.71
C PRO A 831 13.61 8.21 34.51
N VAL A 832 14.17 8.54 33.36
CA VAL A 832 13.49 8.70 32.07
C VAL A 832 14.32 8.09 30.95
N LEU A 833 13.69 7.90 29.79
CA LEU A 833 14.42 7.52 28.57
C LEU A 833 14.93 8.78 27.87
N ILE A 834 16.22 8.79 27.49
CA ILE A 834 16.89 9.96 26.89
C ILE A 834 16.11 10.50 25.68
N LYS A 835 15.64 9.61 24.81
CA LYS A 835 14.87 9.99 23.61
C LYS A 835 13.52 10.67 23.90
N HIS A 836 12.98 10.49 25.12
CA HIS A 836 11.67 11.01 25.49
C HIS A 836 11.76 12.27 26.36
N ILE A 837 12.97 12.76 26.65
CA ILE A 837 13.16 14.01 27.39
C ILE A 837 12.67 15.18 26.52
N PRO A 838 11.74 16.01 27.02
CA PRO A 838 11.34 17.20 26.29
C PRO A 838 12.53 18.15 26.11
N PRO A 839 12.71 18.76 24.92
CA PRO A 839 13.74 19.76 24.72
C PRO A 839 13.49 20.96 25.63
N LYS A 840 14.56 21.58 26.15
CA LYS A 840 14.44 22.84 26.88
C LYS A 840 13.97 23.92 25.92
N LEU A 841 12.89 24.61 26.27
CA LEU A 841 12.29 25.63 25.42
C LEU A 841 12.99 26.98 25.59
N PRO A 842 13.15 27.78 24.52
CA PRO A 842 13.68 29.13 24.61
C PRO A 842 12.69 30.07 25.33
N ILE A 843 13.21 31.12 25.98
CA ILE A 843 12.43 32.15 26.70
C ILE A 843 11.33 32.75 25.82
N LEU A 844 11.68 33.10 24.58
CA LEU A 844 10.72 33.46 23.53
C LEU A 844 10.82 32.42 22.43
N GLY A 845 9.83 31.54 22.33
CA GLY A 845 9.89 30.40 21.43
C GLY A 845 8.95 30.50 20.25
N PHE A 846 9.48 30.26 19.05
CA PHE A 846 8.67 30.10 17.86
C PHE A 846 8.14 28.67 17.76
N ARG A 847 6.85 28.54 17.45
CA ARG A 847 6.18 27.26 17.28
C ARG A 847 5.03 27.33 16.25
N ASN A 848 4.58 26.15 15.83
CA ASN A 848 3.36 26.00 15.02
C ASN A 848 2.09 25.98 15.90
N GLU A 849 0.93 25.77 15.27
CA GLU A 849 -0.38 25.81 15.93
C GLU A 849 -0.65 24.64 16.89
N ILE A 850 0.07 23.53 16.73
CA ILE A 850 -0.04 22.31 17.55
C ILE A 850 1.08 22.19 18.59
N GLY A 851 1.72 23.31 18.94
CA GLY A 851 2.64 23.35 20.08
C GLY A 851 4.07 22.90 19.79
N LEU A 852 4.43 22.62 18.54
CA LEU A 852 5.76 22.14 18.18
C LEU A 852 6.72 23.29 17.89
N TYR A 853 7.77 23.37 18.69
CA TYR A 853 8.80 24.41 18.61
C TYR A 853 9.81 24.14 17.49
N TYR A 854 10.32 25.21 16.88
CA TYR A 854 11.33 25.13 15.82
C TYR A 854 12.75 25.00 16.37
N THR A 855 13.04 25.56 17.54
CA THR A 855 14.35 25.52 18.19
C THR A 855 14.26 25.23 19.68
N ASP A 856 15.35 24.73 20.26
CA ASP A 856 15.52 24.64 21.71
C ASP A 856 16.09 25.95 22.30
N GLU A 857 16.30 25.96 23.61
CA GLU A 857 16.88 27.08 24.38
C GLU A 857 18.29 27.48 23.92
N ALA A 858 19.08 26.53 23.40
CA ALA A 858 20.43 26.77 22.90
C ALA A 858 20.44 27.25 21.44
N GLY A 859 19.27 27.30 20.79
CA GLY A 859 19.14 27.65 19.37
C GLY A 859 19.39 26.48 18.42
N ASN A 860 19.50 25.25 18.93
CA ASN A 860 19.57 24.07 18.05
C ASN A 860 18.24 23.87 17.34
N ILE A 861 18.31 23.44 16.09
CA ILE A 861 17.12 23.23 15.26
C ILE A 861 16.43 21.93 15.67
N LEU A 862 15.19 22.05 16.12
CA LEU A 862 14.29 20.92 16.36
C LEU A 862 13.53 20.55 15.07
N ARG A 863 13.18 21.56 14.27
CA ARG A 863 12.49 21.42 12.97
C ARG A 863 12.56 22.72 12.17
N TYR A 864 12.42 22.59 10.86
CA TYR A 864 12.31 23.73 9.95
C TYR A 864 10.86 24.14 9.74
N LEU A 865 10.65 25.44 9.53
CA LEU A 865 9.44 25.94 8.91
C LEU A 865 9.55 25.74 7.39
N GLU A 866 9.01 24.62 6.89
CA GLU A 866 9.17 24.20 5.50
C GLU A 866 8.00 24.67 4.62
N TYR A 867 8.32 25.27 3.46
CA TYR A 867 7.35 25.67 2.43
C TYR A 867 7.40 24.79 1.19
N GLY A 868 8.24 23.76 1.19
CA GLY A 868 8.45 22.88 0.05
C GLY A 868 9.06 23.60 -1.16
N THR A 869 8.63 23.19 -2.35
CA THR A 869 9.13 23.75 -3.62
C THR A 869 8.26 24.91 -4.07
N LEU A 870 8.85 26.08 -4.26
CA LEU A 870 8.22 27.25 -4.88
C LEU A 870 8.64 27.37 -6.34
N VAL A 871 7.72 27.87 -7.18
CA VAL A 871 8.05 28.23 -8.57
C VAL A 871 8.76 29.58 -8.55
N ALA A 872 9.90 29.69 -9.23
CA ALA A 872 10.63 30.96 -9.33
C ALA A 872 9.72 32.06 -9.90
N GLY A 873 9.75 33.25 -9.30
CA GLY A 873 8.84 34.36 -9.66
C GLY A 873 7.48 34.32 -8.96
N SER A 874 7.19 33.30 -8.15
CA SER A 874 5.92 33.17 -7.43
C SER A 874 5.98 33.69 -5.99
N THR A 875 4.79 33.95 -5.44
CA THR A 875 4.58 34.19 -4.00
C THR A 875 4.02 32.92 -3.36
N SER A 876 4.53 32.54 -2.20
CA SER A 876 4.01 31.42 -1.43
C SER A 876 2.67 31.75 -0.77
N GLU A 877 1.92 30.72 -0.38
CA GLU A 877 0.87 30.87 0.62
C GLU A 877 1.44 31.44 1.93
N ALA A 878 0.59 32.05 2.75
CA ALA A 878 1.02 32.49 4.07
C ALA A 878 0.91 31.35 5.09
N TYR A 879 1.94 31.17 5.90
CA TYR A 879 1.96 30.16 6.97
C TYR A 879 1.84 30.84 8.33
N PRO A 880 0.97 30.34 9.23
CA PRO A 880 0.82 30.90 10.55
C PRO A 880 1.95 30.45 11.49
N VAL A 881 2.49 31.38 12.26
CA VAL A 881 3.52 31.11 13.27
C VAL A 881 3.15 31.80 14.59
N TRP A 882 3.51 31.19 15.71
CA TRP A 882 3.32 31.74 17.04
C TRP A 882 4.66 31.98 17.69
N VAL A 883 4.79 33.13 18.36
CA VAL A 883 5.85 33.37 19.35
C VAL A 883 5.22 33.30 20.74
N GLN A 884 5.77 32.44 21.59
CA GLN A 884 5.28 32.17 22.93
C GLN A 884 6.25 32.67 24.00
N ASN A 885 5.71 33.29 25.05
CA ASN A 885 6.46 33.62 26.26
C ASN A 885 6.59 32.38 27.14
N ASN A 886 7.77 31.76 27.16
CA ASN A 886 8.12 30.65 28.05
C ASN A 886 8.95 31.10 29.25
N ALA A 887 9.16 32.40 29.44
CA ALA A 887 9.78 32.94 30.65
C ALA A 887 8.93 32.61 31.88
N ASP A 888 9.55 32.60 33.06
CA ASP A 888 8.89 32.52 34.36
C ASP A 888 8.31 33.86 34.83
N PHE A 889 8.30 34.88 33.95
CA PHE A 889 7.71 36.20 34.18
C PHE A 889 6.96 36.73 32.94
N PRO A 890 5.97 37.64 33.13
CA PRO A 890 5.34 38.33 32.00
C PRO A 890 6.34 39.24 31.27
N VAL A 891 6.17 39.38 29.96
CA VAL A 891 6.99 40.25 29.11
C VAL A 891 6.16 41.36 28.46
N LYS A 892 6.80 42.45 28.03
CA LYS A 892 6.17 43.55 27.28
C LYS A 892 7.04 43.98 26.11
N ASP A 893 6.47 44.81 25.24
CA ASP A 893 7.14 45.38 24.07
C ASP A 893 7.75 44.30 23.16
N MET A 894 7.05 43.16 23.04
CA MET A 894 7.55 42.03 22.26
C MET A 894 7.53 42.36 20.77
N LYS A 895 8.61 42.01 20.08
CA LYS A 895 8.81 42.29 18.66
C LYS A 895 9.41 41.08 17.96
N VAL A 896 8.98 40.84 16.72
CA VAL A 896 9.47 39.76 15.86
C VAL A 896 9.91 40.32 14.51
N TRP A 897 11.04 39.83 13.99
CA TRP A 897 11.56 40.19 12.67
C TRP A 897 12.35 39.02 12.06
N VAL A 898 12.59 39.08 10.75
CA VAL A 898 13.52 38.18 10.03
C VAL A 898 14.90 38.81 10.00
N ASP A 899 15.95 38.03 10.19
CA ASP A 899 17.34 38.51 10.09
C ASP A 899 17.78 38.62 8.61
N PRO A 900 17.85 39.83 8.02
CA PRO A 900 18.04 39.98 6.58
C PRO A 900 19.31 39.30 6.01
N PRO A 901 20.47 39.28 6.70
CA PRO A 901 21.68 38.62 6.21
C PRO A 901 21.54 37.12 5.97
N THR A 902 20.55 36.48 6.60
CA THR A 902 20.33 35.03 6.49
C THR A 902 19.50 34.65 5.26
N ILE A 903 18.77 35.61 4.69
CA ILE A 903 17.89 35.39 3.54
C ILE A 903 18.74 35.25 2.28
N LYS A 904 18.47 34.20 1.50
CA LYS A 904 19.13 34.00 0.21
C LYS A 904 18.84 35.17 -0.75
N PRO A 905 19.84 35.67 -1.50
CA PRO A 905 19.62 36.66 -2.55
C PRO A 905 18.52 36.24 -3.54
N GLY A 906 17.64 37.19 -3.89
CA GLY A 906 16.48 36.96 -4.77
C GLY A 906 15.24 36.36 -4.08
N ILE A 907 15.32 36.05 -2.77
CA ILE A 907 14.16 35.69 -1.95
C ILE A 907 13.83 36.87 -1.02
N THR A 908 12.55 37.21 -0.91
CA THR A 908 12.02 38.16 0.08
C THR A 908 11.11 37.41 1.04
N VAL A 909 11.37 37.57 2.35
CA VAL A 909 10.50 37.05 3.40
C VAL A 909 9.64 38.19 3.94
N GLN A 910 8.32 38.02 3.95
CA GLN A 910 7.38 39.03 4.43
C GLN A 910 6.61 38.51 5.65
N LEU A 911 6.43 39.38 6.65
CA LEU A 911 5.63 39.10 7.85
C LEU A 911 4.32 39.90 7.81
N SER A 912 3.26 39.39 8.43
CA SER A 912 1.98 40.12 8.57
C SER A 912 1.22 39.67 9.82
N LEU A 913 0.39 40.56 10.38
CA LEU A 913 -0.58 40.22 11.45
C LEU A 913 -1.88 39.59 10.90
N SER A 914 -2.12 39.66 9.59
CA SER A 914 -3.29 39.09 8.93
C SER A 914 -2.89 38.29 7.68
N ASN A 915 -3.56 37.17 7.44
CA ASN A 915 -3.41 36.41 6.19
C ASN A 915 -4.20 37.07 5.03
N ASN A 916 -5.39 37.61 5.30
CA ASN A 916 -6.24 38.19 4.26
C ASN A 916 -7.01 39.43 4.76
N PRO A 917 -6.68 40.64 4.28
CA PRO A 917 -5.57 40.94 3.36
C PRO A 917 -4.21 40.75 4.05
N PHE A 918 -3.22 40.23 3.32
CA PHE A 918 -1.85 40.15 3.80
C PHE A 918 -1.17 41.51 3.65
N VAL A 919 -0.80 42.13 4.78
CA VAL A 919 -0.16 43.46 4.82
C VAL A 919 1.27 43.29 5.34
N PRO A 920 2.31 43.38 4.49
CA PRO A 920 3.69 43.20 4.90
C PRO A 920 4.16 44.21 5.94
N ILE A 921 4.89 43.73 6.96
CA ILE A 921 5.52 44.52 8.03
C ILE A 921 6.91 43.94 8.29
N ASP A 922 7.94 44.79 8.37
CA ASP A 922 9.34 44.32 8.57
C ASP A 922 9.60 43.83 10.00
N GLU A 923 9.11 44.57 11.00
CA GLU A 923 9.15 44.22 12.43
C GLU A 923 7.72 44.24 12.96
N ILE A 924 7.20 43.09 13.42
CA ILE A 924 5.86 42.99 14.01
C ILE A 924 5.94 43.37 15.49
N PRO A 925 5.30 44.47 15.94
CA PRO A 925 5.16 44.76 17.35
C PRO A 925 3.92 44.06 17.93
N PHE A 926 4.08 43.46 19.10
CA PHE A 926 2.98 42.97 19.92
C PHE A 926 2.87 43.85 21.18
N PRO A 927 1.99 44.88 21.15
CA PRO A 927 1.88 45.82 22.26
C PRO A 927 1.25 45.18 23.50
N GLY A 928 1.54 45.77 24.66
CA GLY A 928 1.00 45.36 25.95
C GLY A 928 1.81 44.24 26.62
N THR A 929 1.30 43.80 27.77
CA THR A 929 1.90 42.70 28.55
C THR A 929 1.44 41.36 28.00
N ILE A 930 2.37 40.43 27.89
CA ILE A 930 2.18 39.05 27.47
C ILE A 930 2.45 38.17 28.69
N PRO A 931 1.40 37.55 29.27
CA PRO A 931 1.52 36.63 30.39
C PRO A 931 2.47 35.46 30.11
N ILE A 932 2.81 34.75 31.19
CA ILE A 932 3.56 33.50 31.13
C ILE A 932 2.72 32.46 30.36
N GLY A 933 3.31 31.80 29.37
CA GLY A 933 2.66 30.78 28.54
C GLY A 933 1.82 31.33 27.38
N ASP A 934 1.51 32.62 27.36
CA ASP A 934 0.73 33.24 26.29
C ASP A 934 1.54 33.34 24.99
N ALA A 935 0.85 33.23 23.86
CA ALA A 935 1.45 33.28 22.53
C ALA A 935 0.76 34.29 21.61
N ARG A 936 1.52 34.85 20.66
CA ARG A 936 1.01 35.77 19.65
C ARG A 936 1.21 35.20 18.25
N GLN A 937 0.12 35.17 17.49
CA GLN A 937 0.12 34.70 16.11
C GLN A 937 0.52 35.81 15.15
N PHE A 938 1.22 35.42 14.09
CA PHE A 938 1.47 36.19 12.89
C PHE A 938 1.61 35.24 11.69
N TYR A 939 1.84 35.80 10.51
CA TYR A 939 1.94 35.05 9.26
C TYR A 939 3.24 35.40 8.54
N ILE A 940 3.78 34.40 7.85
CA ILE A 940 5.00 34.53 7.04
C ILE A 940 4.68 34.10 5.61
N ARG A 941 5.23 34.78 4.61
CA ARG A 941 5.22 34.32 3.20
C ARG A 941 6.51 34.68 2.48
N PHE A 942 6.78 33.99 1.39
CA PHE A 942 7.99 34.11 0.58
C PHE A 942 7.64 34.62 -0.81
N LEU A 943 8.45 35.54 -1.31
CA LEU A 943 8.44 35.95 -2.71
C LEU A 943 9.80 35.57 -3.30
N SER A 944 9.79 34.96 -4.47
CA SER A 944 11.01 34.60 -5.19
C SER A 944 11.11 35.40 -6.48
N GLU A 945 12.30 35.85 -6.83
CA GLU A 945 12.60 36.36 -8.17
C GLU A 945 12.68 35.21 -9.17
N VAL A 946 12.44 35.50 -10.45
CA VAL A 946 12.49 34.52 -11.55
C VAL A 946 13.89 33.93 -11.78
N THR A 947 14.94 34.57 -11.24
CA THR A 947 16.35 34.18 -11.36
C THR A 947 16.78 33.15 -10.31
N VAL A 948 15.95 32.89 -9.28
CA VAL A 948 16.28 31.97 -8.19
C VAL A 948 16.17 30.53 -8.67
N THR A 949 17.29 29.80 -8.68
CA THR A 949 17.35 28.38 -9.11
C THR A 949 17.39 27.38 -7.95
N GLU A 950 17.56 27.86 -6.71
CA GLU A 950 17.74 27.03 -5.52
C GLU A 950 17.18 27.75 -4.28
N GLY A 951 16.63 27.00 -3.32
CA GLY A 951 16.14 27.53 -2.04
C GLY A 951 17.25 27.96 -1.06
N GLY A 952 16.84 28.42 0.13
CA GLY A 952 17.75 28.80 1.22
C GLY A 952 17.05 28.76 2.58
N THR A 953 17.78 29.10 3.64
CA THR A 953 17.25 29.24 5.00
C THR A 953 17.05 30.71 5.35
N PHE A 954 16.42 30.99 6.47
CA PHE A 954 16.32 32.32 7.06
C PHE A 954 16.16 32.16 8.57
N ASP A 955 16.63 33.15 9.32
CA ASP A 955 16.51 33.16 10.77
C ASP A 955 15.44 34.15 11.21
N MET A 956 14.64 33.73 12.18
CA MET A 956 13.69 34.59 12.87
C MET A 956 14.20 34.97 14.24
N LYS A 957 13.96 36.22 14.62
CA LYS A 957 14.36 36.76 15.92
C LYS A 957 13.15 37.35 16.64
N ALA A 958 13.16 37.17 17.96
CA ALA A 958 12.21 37.79 18.86
C ALA A 958 12.97 38.51 19.98
N LYS A 959 12.42 39.63 20.45
CA LYS A 959 12.89 40.34 21.65
C LYS A 959 11.69 40.84 22.44
N ALA A 960 11.82 40.90 23.76
CA ALA A 960 10.86 41.51 24.66
C ALA A 960 11.59 42.01 25.92
N SER A 961 10.94 42.89 26.68
CA SER A 961 11.42 43.33 27.99
C SER A 961 10.62 42.65 29.10
N PRO A 962 11.18 42.39 30.30
CA PRO A 962 10.38 42.06 31.48
C PRO A 962 9.30 43.14 31.71
N ALA A 963 8.08 42.71 32.02
CA ALA A 963 6.91 43.59 32.15
C ALA A 963 7.00 44.54 33.35
#